data_AF-A0A950GUF3-F1
#
_entry.id   AF-A0A950GUF3-F1
#
_cell.length_a   1.000
_cell.length_b   1.000
_cell.length_c   1.000
_cell.angle_alpha   90.00
_cell.angle_beta   90.00
_cell.angle_gamma   90.00
#
_symmetry.space_group_name_H-M   'P 1'
#
loop_
_entity.id
_entity.type
_entity.pdbx_description
1 polymer ?
#
loop_
_entity_poly.entity_id
_entity_poly.type
_entity_poly.pdbx_seq_one_letter_code
_entity_poly.pdbx_strand_id
1 'polypeptide(L)'
;MITSTIFSGPMEGIINSGLMELSSGPADFVQAQGLRLFAISGITLNGSTLTGDITNSGTIMASATAATNANAANSVSAKGIVLGGGPNLGRTVAMNFTGNIVNSGTLAISADGAGASATGIEVDAAAGTTHAGIVNSGVISVVGTNGATSIGIKASTPITGGITNTGILTAGTAAINLTQETGGSTVITQAAGLTAGNVLGGGGDVLNLTGGTLALSATNRVAGLASFTQGPGGTLALQVTPSTAPGTFPTIHAGTIALGGTLQVLPSGVLANYVNGVTFRDVFSASTPITGSFASITTSIPLLTASVTPDTADAFNLVLGLDRQALAASAQDLTQSLRFGLDAQRTLIGSVQDRLVIGEDYDGGVALGDGSPLANGQLQKPDRGNVWARAYGVVGNASASEGAPSYSTNAAGFIVGADWKAAPNFLIGVAANYAASSLDFADGGRTNVASYQGAIYTGWNSGPWYATGIAALGVNAFGTSRQLAALGLPGSATSSPNGQSYAGYAETGYRFSQQGFAVTPYAGLGYIHAHIDGFTETGGFGALAVNAGSSDSLSTDLGVRLATSFSIAGLNPITPEVKLGWRHEFLDAAQTLDAAVAGLPGSDFTVKGTNFGRESAVVGLTVTQALGSSARLFVAYDGQFSRKLDEHVFTAGFKASF
;
A
#
# COMPACT_ATOMS: atom_id res chain seq x y z
N MET A 1 -49.14 27.68 15.71
CA MET A 1 -49.33 26.22 15.70
C MET A 1 -50.00 25.85 14.41
N ILE A 2 -49.36 25.02 13.60
CA ILE A 2 -49.93 24.48 12.35
C ILE A 2 -49.70 22.97 12.42
N THR A 3 -50.78 22.20 12.47
CA THR A 3 -50.72 20.75 12.65
C THR A 3 -51.75 20.14 11.71
N SER A 4 -51.32 19.25 10.82
CA SER A 4 -52.22 18.67 9.81
C SER A 4 -53.28 17.77 10.41
N THR A 5 -52.92 16.99 11.44
CA THR A 5 -53.89 16.11 12.12
C THR A 5 -53.60 15.98 13.61
N ILE A 6 -54.61 16.30 14.43
CA ILE A 6 -54.62 16.07 15.88
C ILE A 6 -55.75 15.07 16.15
N PHE A 7 -55.43 13.99 16.88
CA PHE A 7 -56.42 12.98 17.27
C PHE A 7 -56.62 12.96 18.79
N SER A 8 -57.88 12.85 19.21
CA SER A 8 -58.30 12.77 20.61
C SER A 8 -59.45 11.74 20.77
N GLY A 9 -59.12 10.49 21.07
CA GLY A 9 -60.08 9.39 21.22
C GLY A 9 -59.48 8.01 20.94
N PRO A 10 -60.24 6.91 21.18
CA PRO A 10 -59.81 5.55 20.82
C PRO A 10 -59.80 5.35 19.30
N MET A 11 -58.75 4.72 18.77
CA MET A 11 -58.58 4.49 17.32
C MET A 11 -57.85 3.16 17.04
N GLU A 12 -58.06 2.60 15.84
CA GLU A 12 -57.45 1.35 15.38
C GLU A 12 -56.12 1.52 14.62
N GLY A 13 -55.81 2.71 14.11
CA GLY A 13 -54.58 2.98 13.34
C GLY A 13 -54.52 4.38 12.74
N ILE A 14 -53.34 4.80 12.27
CA ILE A 14 -53.14 6.03 11.48
C ILE A 14 -52.26 5.68 10.26
N ILE A 15 -52.66 6.12 9.07
CA ILE A 15 -51.90 5.86 7.82
C ILE A 15 -51.69 7.16 7.06
N ASN A 16 -50.45 7.48 6.69
CA ASN A 16 -50.13 8.42 5.62
C ASN A 16 -49.47 7.70 4.44
N SER A 17 -50.08 7.81 3.26
CA SER A 17 -49.58 7.32 1.97
C SER A 17 -49.40 8.43 0.93
N GLY A 18 -49.63 9.69 1.29
CA GLY A 18 -49.55 10.86 0.40
C GLY A 18 -48.50 11.88 0.82
N LEU A 19 -48.57 13.07 0.22
CA LEU A 19 -47.78 14.23 0.63
C LEU A 19 -48.53 15.01 1.74
N MET A 20 -47.84 15.27 2.83
CA MET A 20 -48.25 16.11 3.94
C MET A 20 -47.20 17.21 4.09
N GLU A 21 -47.48 18.41 3.58
CA GLU A 21 -46.57 19.55 3.62
C GLU A 21 -47.04 20.62 4.62
N LEU A 22 -46.12 21.05 5.48
CA LEU A 22 -46.35 22.04 6.53
C LEU A 22 -45.20 23.04 6.56
N SER A 23 -45.53 24.32 6.56
CA SER A 23 -44.55 25.40 6.70
C SER A 23 -45.06 26.53 7.59
N SER A 24 -44.12 27.25 8.20
CA SER A 24 -44.36 28.58 8.74
C SER A 24 -43.32 29.54 8.18
N GLY A 25 -43.81 30.67 7.63
CA GLY A 25 -42.96 31.83 7.42
C GLY A 25 -42.49 32.44 8.74
N PRO A 26 -41.59 33.45 8.70
CA PRO A 26 -41.05 34.08 9.90
C PRO A 26 -42.16 34.56 10.84
N ALA A 27 -42.16 34.05 12.07
CA ALA A 27 -43.14 34.45 13.08
C ALA A 27 -42.76 35.81 13.69
N ASP A 28 -43.38 36.89 13.24
CA ASP A 28 -43.18 38.24 13.78
C ASP A 28 -43.66 38.35 15.24
N PHE A 29 -42.77 38.02 16.16
CA PHE A 29 -42.98 38.12 17.60
C PHE A 29 -42.96 39.58 18.08
N VAL A 30 -44.05 40.31 17.83
CA VAL A 30 -44.31 41.61 18.45
C VAL A 30 -44.17 41.48 19.98
N GLN A 31 -43.48 42.45 20.59
CA GLN A 31 -42.82 42.36 21.90
C GLN A 31 -43.79 42.30 23.12
N ALA A 32 -44.59 41.24 23.21
CA ALA A 32 -45.44 40.93 24.35
C ALA A 32 -44.70 40.04 25.36
N GLN A 33 -44.59 40.49 26.61
CA GLN A 33 -43.88 39.78 27.70
C GLN A 33 -44.56 38.44 28.05
N GLY A 34 -44.03 37.33 27.53
CA GLY A 34 -44.47 35.97 27.85
C GLY A 34 -43.87 34.92 26.92
N LEU A 35 -43.60 33.73 27.44
CA LEU A 35 -43.05 32.60 26.68
C LEU A 35 -44.03 32.18 25.57
N ARG A 36 -43.60 32.23 24.30
CA ARG A 36 -44.43 31.86 23.14
C ARG A 36 -43.70 30.88 22.23
N LEU A 37 -43.90 29.59 22.51
CA LEU A 37 -43.51 28.48 21.64
C LEU A 37 -44.43 28.44 20.40
N PHE A 38 -43.85 28.21 19.22
CA PHE A 38 -44.59 27.92 18.00
C PHE A 38 -44.15 26.58 17.41
N ALA A 39 -45.01 25.55 17.56
CA ALA A 39 -44.76 24.24 16.99
C ALA A 39 -45.54 23.99 15.69
N ILE A 40 -44.93 23.20 14.81
CA ILE A 40 -45.51 22.54 13.65
C ILE A 40 -45.29 21.04 13.80
N SER A 41 -46.33 20.24 13.51
CA SER A 41 -46.27 18.77 13.57
C SER A 41 -47.08 18.13 12.45
N GLY A 42 -46.56 17.08 11.82
CA GLY A 42 -47.29 16.27 10.83
C GLY A 42 -48.43 15.47 11.45
N ILE A 43 -48.07 14.36 12.11
CA ILE A 43 -49.00 13.51 12.87
C ILE A 43 -48.81 13.82 14.36
N THR A 44 -49.89 14.08 15.11
CA THR A 44 -49.83 14.29 16.56
C THR A 44 -50.93 13.53 17.28
N LEU A 45 -50.53 12.59 18.14
CA LEU A 45 -51.42 11.87 19.06
C LEU A 45 -51.29 12.46 20.47
N ASN A 46 -52.42 12.81 21.10
CA ASN A 46 -52.44 13.41 22.43
C ASN A 46 -53.59 12.82 23.27
N GLY A 47 -53.31 12.47 24.54
CA GLY A 47 -54.30 12.06 25.53
C GLY A 47 -55.27 10.94 25.09
N SER A 48 -54.76 9.95 24.35
CA SER A 48 -55.59 8.96 23.63
C SER A 48 -55.12 7.52 23.86
N THR A 49 -55.99 6.57 23.51
CA THR A 49 -55.66 5.14 23.40
C THR A 49 -55.56 4.75 21.93
N LEU A 50 -54.44 4.20 21.47
CA LEU A 50 -54.28 3.74 20.09
C LEU A 50 -53.73 2.30 20.09
N THR A 51 -54.53 1.37 19.56
CA THR A 51 -54.24 -0.07 19.65
C THR A 51 -53.41 -0.60 18.49
N GLY A 52 -53.47 0.02 17.31
CA GLY A 52 -52.69 -0.34 16.12
C GLY A 52 -51.74 0.75 15.63
N ASP A 53 -51.08 0.49 14.50
CA ASP A 53 -49.86 1.20 14.08
C ASP A 53 -50.09 2.63 13.54
N ILE A 54 -49.03 3.46 13.63
CA ILE A 54 -48.85 4.68 12.83
C ILE A 54 -47.94 4.33 11.66
N THR A 55 -48.50 4.22 10.46
CA THR A 55 -47.74 3.92 9.23
C THR A 55 -47.56 5.16 8.37
N ASN A 56 -46.31 5.54 8.08
CA ASN A 56 -45.98 6.49 7.02
C ASN A 56 -45.27 5.77 5.87
N SER A 57 -45.96 5.61 4.75
CA SER A 57 -45.39 5.25 3.44
C SER A 57 -45.32 6.44 2.48
N GLY A 58 -45.99 7.54 2.81
CA GLY A 58 -45.94 8.81 2.08
C GLY A 58 -44.77 9.71 2.44
N THR A 59 -44.91 11.01 2.18
CA THR A 59 -43.93 12.04 2.53
C THR A 59 -44.53 13.03 3.52
N ILE A 60 -43.86 13.25 4.65
CA ILE A 60 -44.18 14.32 5.61
C ILE A 60 -43.05 15.34 5.58
N MET A 61 -43.37 16.57 5.17
CA MET A 61 -42.49 17.73 5.18
C MET A 61 -42.98 18.72 6.23
N ALA A 62 -42.13 19.05 7.21
CA ALA A 62 -42.44 20.05 8.22
C ALA A 62 -41.29 21.05 8.36
N SER A 63 -41.58 22.33 8.17
CA SER A 63 -40.60 23.42 8.16
C SER A 63 -41.00 24.57 9.09
N ALA A 64 -40.08 25.01 9.95
CA ALA A 64 -40.30 26.12 10.87
C ALA A 64 -39.16 27.15 10.80
N THR A 65 -39.50 28.44 10.73
CA THR A 65 -38.52 29.53 10.64
C THR A 65 -38.73 30.53 11.77
N ALA A 66 -37.75 30.67 12.67
CA ALA A 66 -37.76 31.72 13.67
C ALA A 66 -37.50 33.09 13.03
N ALA A 67 -38.12 34.15 13.54
CA ALA A 67 -37.83 35.51 13.07
C ALA A 67 -36.43 35.97 13.49
N THR A 68 -35.85 36.89 12.73
CA THR A 68 -34.46 37.38 12.88
C THR A 68 -34.16 38.03 14.24
N ASN A 69 -35.19 38.44 14.99
CA ASN A 69 -35.09 39.03 16.33
C ASN A 69 -35.48 38.06 17.46
N ALA A 70 -35.56 36.75 17.20
CA ALA A 70 -35.92 35.75 18.21
C ALA A 70 -34.76 35.49 19.20
N ASN A 71 -34.91 35.96 20.43
CA ASN A 71 -34.14 35.43 21.57
C ASN A 71 -34.58 33.98 21.86
N ALA A 72 -33.74 33.19 22.54
CA ALA A 72 -33.97 31.77 22.83
C ALA A 72 -35.27 31.42 23.61
N ALA A 73 -35.99 32.42 24.12
CA ALA A 73 -37.32 32.27 24.73
C ALA A 73 -38.48 32.18 23.70
N ASN A 74 -38.24 32.57 22.44
CA ASN A 74 -39.20 32.51 21.33
C ASN A 74 -38.85 31.35 20.39
N SER A 75 -38.79 30.14 20.93
CA SER A 75 -38.42 28.96 20.16
C SER A 75 -39.51 28.52 19.18
N VAL A 76 -39.09 28.05 18.01
CA VAL A 76 -39.94 27.34 17.06
C VAL A 76 -39.56 25.86 17.02
N SER A 77 -40.52 25.00 16.68
CA SER A 77 -40.29 23.56 16.59
C SER A 77 -40.98 22.94 15.38
N ALA A 78 -40.27 22.17 14.56
CA ALA A 78 -40.84 21.36 13.48
C ALA A 78 -40.75 19.88 13.82
N LYS A 79 -41.84 19.13 13.67
CA LYS A 79 -41.89 17.70 13.99
C LYS A 79 -42.59 16.86 12.93
N GLY A 80 -42.12 15.65 12.68
CA GLY A 80 -42.75 14.70 11.76
C GLY A 80 -43.91 13.96 12.42
N ILE A 81 -43.59 12.98 13.27
CA ILE A 81 -44.55 12.18 14.05
C ILE A 81 -44.34 12.48 15.54
N VAL A 82 -45.42 12.75 16.27
CA VAL A 82 -45.38 13.13 17.69
C VAL A 82 -46.35 12.28 18.50
N LEU A 83 -45.83 11.63 19.54
CA LEU A 83 -46.58 10.84 20.51
C LEU A 83 -46.50 11.46 21.90
N GLY A 84 -47.62 11.95 22.41
CA GLY A 84 -47.65 12.71 23.67
C GLY A 84 -47.13 14.13 23.46
N GLY A 85 -46.66 14.79 24.52
CA GLY A 85 -46.03 16.11 24.45
C GLY A 85 -46.83 17.13 23.63
N GLY A 86 -48.06 17.44 24.05
CA GLY A 86 -48.93 18.36 23.33
C GLY A 86 -48.20 19.66 22.93
N PRO A 87 -48.33 20.15 21.68
CA PRO A 87 -47.37 21.05 20.99
C PRO A 87 -47.13 22.46 21.58
N ASN A 88 -47.53 22.72 22.83
CA ASN A 88 -47.37 24.01 23.49
C ASN A 88 -47.21 23.97 25.03
N LEU A 89 -46.97 22.81 25.66
CA LEU A 89 -47.08 22.69 27.13
C LEU A 89 -45.83 22.24 27.90
N GLY A 90 -44.93 21.43 27.33
CA GLY A 90 -43.86 20.79 28.12
C GLY A 90 -44.40 19.94 29.29
N ARG A 91 -45.65 19.46 29.15
CA ARG A 91 -46.34 18.58 30.09
C ARG A 91 -46.55 17.26 29.39
N THR A 92 -45.78 16.27 29.82
CA THR A 92 -45.89 14.88 29.42
C THR A 92 -47.32 14.39 29.69
N VAL A 93 -47.96 13.72 28.73
CA VAL A 93 -49.38 13.31 28.82
C VAL A 93 -49.48 11.79 28.90
N ALA A 94 -50.36 11.28 29.77
CA ALA A 94 -50.63 9.85 29.88
C ALA A 94 -51.37 9.36 28.63
N MET A 95 -50.90 8.24 28.06
CA MET A 95 -51.46 7.61 26.87
C MET A 95 -51.36 6.09 27.01
N ASN A 96 -52.24 5.34 26.33
CA ASN A 96 -52.17 3.89 26.25
C ASN A 96 -51.97 3.46 24.79
N PHE A 97 -50.76 2.99 24.47
CA PHE A 97 -50.25 2.72 23.09
C PHE A 97 -49.90 1.20 23.11
N THR A 98 -50.35 0.45 22.09
CA THR A 98 -49.90 -0.92 21.80
C THR A 98 -49.47 -1.14 20.34
N GLY A 99 -49.67 -0.17 19.45
CA GLY A 99 -49.16 -0.19 18.07
C GLY A 99 -47.72 0.34 17.91
N ASN A 100 -47.17 0.15 16.71
CA ASN A 100 -45.81 0.50 16.27
C ASN A 100 -45.79 1.78 15.42
N ILE A 101 -44.67 2.51 15.42
CA ILE A 101 -44.42 3.58 14.42
C ILE A 101 -43.64 2.97 13.27
N VAL A 102 -44.24 2.89 12.08
CA VAL A 102 -43.64 2.29 10.88
C VAL A 102 -43.41 3.35 9.82
N ASN A 103 -42.15 3.77 9.62
CA ASN A 103 -41.77 4.68 8.53
C ASN A 103 -41.09 3.91 7.39
N SER A 104 -41.81 3.71 6.29
CA SER A 104 -41.27 3.25 5.00
C SER A 104 -41.15 4.37 3.96
N GLY A 105 -41.80 5.50 4.21
CA GLY A 105 -41.75 6.72 3.39
C GLY A 105 -40.67 7.71 3.84
N THR A 106 -40.91 9.00 3.61
CA THR A 106 -39.98 10.09 3.94
C THR A 106 -40.52 11.00 5.05
N LEU A 107 -39.71 11.27 6.06
CA LEU A 107 -39.87 12.38 7.00
C LEU A 107 -38.74 13.39 6.73
N ALA A 108 -39.06 14.56 6.20
CA ALA A 108 -38.11 15.63 5.88
C ALA A 108 -38.42 16.87 6.71
N ILE A 109 -37.71 17.04 7.83
CA ILE A 109 -38.04 18.01 8.86
C ILE A 109 -36.94 19.08 8.94
N SER A 110 -37.33 20.36 8.93
CA SER A 110 -36.40 21.49 8.99
C SER A 110 -36.81 22.54 10.01
N ALA A 111 -35.84 23.09 10.75
CA ALA A 111 -36.08 24.23 11.65
C ALA A 111 -34.89 25.19 11.67
N ASP A 112 -35.11 26.42 11.20
CA ASP A 112 -34.06 27.43 11.03
C ASP A 112 -34.26 28.66 11.93
N GLY A 113 -33.14 29.28 12.31
CA GLY A 113 -33.05 30.45 13.18
C GLY A 113 -32.72 30.14 14.65
N ALA A 114 -32.51 31.20 15.43
CA ALA A 114 -32.10 31.09 16.83
C ALA A 114 -33.17 30.41 17.69
N GLY A 115 -32.78 29.36 18.42
CA GLY A 115 -33.70 28.56 19.24
C GLY A 115 -34.66 27.66 18.45
N ALA A 116 -34.52 27.55 17.13
CA ALA A 116 -35.31 26.65 16.28
C ALA A 116 -34.87 25.19 16.45
N SER A 117 -35.84 24.27 16.55
CA SER A 117 -35.62 22.84 16.83
C SER A 117 -36.40 21.91 15.89
N ALA A 118 -35.83 20.76 15.55
CA ALA A 118 -36.44 19.82 14.62
C ALA A 118 -36.39 18.37 15.14
N THR A 119 -37.51 17.64 15.09
CA THR A 119 -37.55 16.21 15.48
C THR A 119 -38.28 15.36 14.43
N GLY A 120 -37.66 14.29 13.93
CA GLY A 120 -38.29 13.36 12.97
C GLY A 120 -39.47 12.61 13.59
N ILE A 121 -39.17 11.81 14.60
CA ILE A 121 -40.13 11.11 15.46
C ILE A 121 -39.86 11.52 16.91
N GLU A 122 -40.86 12.01 17.62
CA GLU A 122 -40.75 12.37 19.04
C GLU A 122 -41.75 11.60 19.92
N VAL A 123 -41.28 11.07 21.05
CA VAL A 123 -42.12 10.40 22.07
C VAL A 123 -41.94 11.06 23.43
N ASP A 124 -42.98 11.73 23.92
CA ASP A 124 -43.04 12.53 25.15
C ASP A 124 -44.30 12.12 25.95
N ALA A 125 -44.29 10.87 26.39
CA ALA A 125 -45.43 10.18 26.99
C ALA A 125 -45.21 9.87 28.49
N ALA A 126 -46.25 10.08 29.29
CA ALA A 126 -46.20 9.93 30.75
C ALA A 126 -46.67 8.54 31.18
N ALA A 127 -46.38 8.20 32.44
CA ALA A 127 -46.67 6.92 33.07
C ALA A 127 -48.05 6.35 32.64
N GLY A 128 -47.96 5.26 31.89
CA GLY A 128 -49.02 4.59 31.13
C GLY A 128 -48.37 3.54 30.23
N THR A 129 -49.14 2.67 29.57
CA THR A 129 -48.53 1.69 28.67
C THR A 129 -48.16 2.37 27.35
N THR A 130 -46.87 2.66 27.11
CA THR A 130 -46.40 3.25 25.85
C THR A 130 -45.15 2.55 25.35
N HIS A 131 -45.07 2.02 24.13
CA HIS A 131 -46.11 1.49 23.22
C HIS A 131 -45.40 0.30 22.51
N ALA A 132 -45.62 -0.01 21.23
CA ALA A 132 -44.72 -0.91 20.48
C ALA A 132 -43.62 -0.14 19.69
N GLY A 133 -42.86 -0.84 18.86
CA GLY A 133 -41.55 -0.40 18.37
C GLY A 133 -41.57 0.70 17.32
N ILE A 134 -40.41 1.34 17.12
CA ILE A 134 -40.17 2.26 16.00
C ILE A 134 -39.40 1.51 14.92
N VAL A 135 -39.99 1.34 13.74
CA VAL A 135 -39.40 0.64 12.60
C VAL A 135 -39.23 1.63 11.45
N ASN A 136 -37.97 1.95 11.11
CA ASN A 136 -37.64 2.78 9.95
C ASN A 136 -36.99 1.96 8.84
N SER A 137 -37.69 1.79 7.72
CA SER A 137 -37.13 1.31 6.44
C SER A 137 -37.02 2.42 5.39
N GLY A 138 -37.67 3.57 5.63
CA GLY A 138 -37.62 4.75 4.79
C GLY A 138 -36.54 5.76 5.18
N VAL A 139 -36.79 7.04 4.89
CA VAL A 139 -35.86 8.14 5.17
C VAL A 139 -36.42 9.03 6.28
N ILE A 140 -35.57 9.34 7.28
CA ILE A 140 -35.81 10.40 8.27
C ILE A 140 -34.61 11.34 8.20
N SER A 141 -34.82 12.55 7.67
CA SER A 141 -33.80 13.58 7.55
C SER A 141 -34.21 14.85 8.27
N VAL A 142 -33.37 15.31 9.21
CA VAL A 142 -33.72 16.35 10.17
C VAL A 142 -32.62 17.40 10.27
N VAL A 143 -32.88 18.56 9.66
CA VAL A 143 -31.93 19.69 9.62
C VAL A 143 -32.41 20.79 10.56
N GLY A 144 -31.53 21.34 11.37
CA GLY A 144 -31.89 22.52 12.15
C GLY A 144 -30.83 23.01 13.11
N THR A 145 -30.97 24.25 13.54
CA THR A 145 -29.93 25.00 14.25
C THR A 145 -29.70 24.50 15.68
N ASN A 146 -30.73 23.99 16.37
CA ASN A 146 -30.62 23.51 17.76
C ASN A 146 -31.38 22.19 17.97
N GLY A 147 -30.70 21.12 18.39
CA GLY A 147 -31.36 19.88 18.80
C GLY A 147 -32.00 19.07 17.67
N ALA A 148 -31.56 19.26 16.43
CA ALA A 148 -32.05 18.53 15.26
C ALA A 148 -31.86 17.02 15.45
N THR A 149 -32.96 16.27 15.55
CA THR A 149 -32.95 14.87 16.01
C THR A 149 -33.81 13.95 15.13
N SER A 150 -33.30 12.82 14.61
CA SER A 150 -34.14 11.90 13.80
C SER A 150 -35.18 11.17 14.66
N ILE A 151 -34.77 10.56 15.78
CA ILE A 151 -35.66 9.92 16.75
C ILE A 151 -35.32 10.40 18.17
N GLY A 152 -36.28 11.06 18.84
CA GLY A 152 -36.12 11.62 20.18
C GLY A 152 -37.10 11.02 21.19
N ILE A 153 -36.60 10.40 22.25
CA ILE A 153 -37.41 9.81 23.34
C ILE A 153 -37.21 10.62 24.63
N LYS A 154 -38.34 10.98 25.25
CA LYS A 154 -38.47 11.75 26.51
C LYS A 154 -39.45 11.08 27.48
N ALA A 155 -39.80 9.83 27.22
CA ALA A 155 -40.87 9.13 27.92
C ALA A 155 -40.45 8.67 29.33
N SER A 156 -41.43 8.62 30.24
CA SER A 156 -41.24 8.04 31.58
C SER A 156 -41.48 6.52 31.63
N THR A 157 -41.50 5.88 30.47
CA THR A 157 -41.69 4.44 30.23
C THR A 157 -40.90 4.05 28.98
N PRO A 158 -40.19 2.91 28.96
CA PRO A 158 -39.22 2.57 27.92
C PRO A 158 -39.91 2.12 26.62
N ILE A 159 -39.26 2.28 25.48
CA ILE A 159 -39.77 1.77 24.20
C ILE A 159 -39.49 0.26 24.13
N THR A 160 -40.37 -0.55 24.73
CA THR A 160 -40.19 -2.00 24.88
C THR A 160 -40.14 -2.77 23.56
N GLY A 161 -40.75 -2.24 22.48
CA GLY A 161 -40.59 -2.75 21.11
C GLY A 161 -39.28 -2.34 20.42
N GLY A 162 -38.45 -1.52 21.05
CA GLY A 162 -37.17 -1.03 20.54
C GLY A 162 -37.28 -0.05 19.38
N ILE A 163 -36.11 0.30 18.83
CA ILE A 163 -35.93 1.10 17.61
C ILE A 163 -35.17 0.23 16.60
N THR A 164 -35.77 -0.12 15.48
CA THR A 164 -35.13 -0.88 14.39
C THR A 164 -34.98 0.00 13.15
N ASN A 165 -33.75 0.17 12.67
CA ASN A 165 -33.48 0.87 11.41
C ASN A 165 -32.91 -0.06 10.35
N THR A 166 -33.56 -0.07 9.19
CA THR A 166 -33.09 -0.64 7.91
C THR A 166 -32.98 0.41 6.81
N GLY A 167 -33.49 1.63 7.05
CA GLY A 167 -33.45 2.78 6.14
C GLY A 167 -32.38 3.81 6.51
N ILE A 168 -32.70 5.09 6.31
CA ILE A 168 -31.77 6.21 6.55
C ILE A 168 -32.26 7.09 7.71
N LEU A 169 -31.43 7.23 8.75
CA LEU A 169 -31.56 8.26 9.79
C LEU A 169 -30.41 9.28 9.63
N THR A 170 -30.74 10.56 9.45
CA THR A 170 -29.78 11.66 9.36
C THR A 170 -30.27 12.85 10.18
N ALA A 171 -29.40 13.44 11.01
CA ALA A 171 -29.75 14.66 11.74
C ALA A 171 -28.56 15.53 12.15
N GLY A 172 -28.78 16.84 12.21
CA GLY A 172 -27.75 17.84 12.53
C GLY A 172 -27.26 17.83 13.99
N THR A 173 -27.98 17.23 14.94
CA THR A 173 -27.54 17.10 16.34
C THR A 173 -27.47 15.65 16.82
N ALA A 174 -28.48 14.82 16.56
CA ALA A 174 -28.44 13.39 16.94
C ALA A 174 -29.35 12.54 16.06
N ALA A 175 -28.85 11.44 15.51
CA ALA A 175 -29.74 10.51 14.82
C ALA A 175 -30.73 9.87 15.80
N ILE A 176 -30.25 9.49 17.00
CA ILE A 176 -31.09 8.96 18.08
C ILE A 176 -30.71 9.63 19.40
N ASN A 177 -31.70 10.12 20.15
CA ASN A 177 -31.52 10.79 21.43
C ASN A 177 -32.55 10.31 22.46
N LEU A 178 -32.08 9.54 23.44
CA LEU A 178 -32.82 8.97 24.57
C LEU A 178 -32.39 9.61 25.91
N THR A 179 -31.61 10.71 25.90
CA THR A 179 -31.06 11.36 27.13
C THR A 179 -32.11 11.91 28.10
N GLN A 180 -33.40 11.89 27.71
CA GLN A 180 -34.54 12.27 28.52
C GLN A 180 -35.51 11.09 28.78
N GLU A 181 -35.15 9.87 28.37
CA GLU A 181 -35.87 8.68 28.83
C GLU A 181 -35.64 8.49 30.33
N THR A 182 -36.71 8.28 31.07
CA THR A 182 -36.68 7.96 32.51
C THR A 182 -37.38 6.63 32.83
N GLY A 183 -37.74 5.87 31.79
CA GLY A 183 -38.53 4.65 31.86
C GLY A 183 -37.73 3.37 32.08
N GLY A 184 -36.58 3.20 31.44
CA GLY A 184 -35.74 2.02 31.65
C GLY A 184 -34.58 1.88 30.68
N SER A 185 -34.77 1.05 29.64
CA SER A 185 -33.77 0.69 28.64
C SER A 185 -34.48 0.47 27.31
N THR A 186 -34.10 1.24 26.30
CA THR A 186 -34.54 1.05 24.91
C THR A 186 -33.44 0.34 24.11
N VAL A 187 -33.83 -0.69 23.35
CA VAL A 187 -32.93 -1.41 22.45
C VAL A 187 -32.98 -0.79 21.05
N ILE A 188 -31.85 -0.24 20.61
CA ILE A 188 -31.61 0.24 19.25
C ILE A 188 -30.96 -0.88 18.44
N THR A 189 -31.52 -1.20 17.28
CA THR A 189 -30.98 -2.16 16.31
C THR A 189 -30.78 -1.50 14.95
N GLN A 190 -29.53 -1.25 14.60
CA GLN A 190 -29.12 -0.82 13.26
C GLN A 190 -28.87 -2.10 12.44
N ALA A 191 -29.81 -2.45 11.56
CA ALA A 191 -29.85 -3.73 10.85
C ALA A 191 -29.54 -3.61 9.35
N ALA A 192 -29.86 -2.49 8.72
CA ALA A 192 -29.47 -2.16 7.34
C ALA A 192 -29.51 -0.64 7.12
N GLY A 193 -29.07 -0.18 5.95
CA GLY A 193 -29.08 1.25 5.62
C GLY A 193 -28.05 2.05 6.43
N LEU A 194 -28.42 3.25 6.86
CA LEU A 194 -27.53 4.24 7.46
C LEU A 194 -28.16 4.91 8.69
N THR A 195 -27.38 5.05 9.76
CA THR A 195 -27.61 6.01 10.85
C THR A 195 -26.42 6.96 10.88
N ALA A 196 -26.65 8.27 10.71
CA ALA A 196 -25.58 9.28 10.66
C ALA A 196 -25.85 10.44 11.64
N GLY A 197 -24.93 10.63 12.58
CA GLY A 197 -25.02 11.59 13.68
C GLY A 197 -24.82 10.96 15.06
N ASN A 198 -25.06 11.72 16.14
CA ASN A 198 -24.92 11.18 17.51
C ASN A 198 -25.96 10.09 17.81
N VAL A 199 -25.58 9.13 18.66
CA VAL A 199 -26.50 8.20 19.34
C VAL A 199 -26.30 8.35 20.84
N LEU A 200 -27.30 8.91 21.52
CA LEU A 200 -27.18 9.32 22.93
C LEU A 200 -28.24 8.61 23.78
N GLY A 201 -27.82 7.84 24.79
CA GLY A 201 -28.71 7.14 25.73
C GLY A 201 -28.87 7.85 27.09
N GLY A 202 -29.84 7.38 27.89
CA GLY A 202 -30.08 7.79 29.27
C GLY A 202 -29.30 6.99 30.32
N GLY A 203 -28.49 6.01 29.92
CA GLY A 203 -27.63 5.17 30.75
C GLY A 203 -28.02 3.69 30.76
N GLY A 204 -29.28 3.36 30.45
CA GLY A 204 -29.78 1.98 30.39
C GLY A 204 -29.74 1.34 28.99
N ASP A 205 -29.53 2.14 27.94
CA ASP A 205 -29.87 1.76 26.56
C ASP A 205 -28.85 0.84 25.88
N VAL A 206 -29.30 0.10 24.87
CA VAL A 206 -28.48 -0.88 24.13
C VAL A 206 -28.41 -0.49 22.65
N LEU A 207 -27.21 -0.45 22.07
CA LEU A 207 -27.03 -0.26 20.61
C LEU A 207 -26.42 -1.51 19.97
N ASN A 208 -27.23 -2.20 19.18
CA ASN A 208 -26.85 -3.36 18.37
C ASN A 208 -26.67 -2.93 16.91
N LEU A 209 -25.41 -2.79 16.47
CA LEU A 209 -25.04 -2.56 15.08
C LEU A 209 -24.89 -3.91 14.37
N THR A 210 -26.02 -4.54 14.03
CA THR A 210 -26.06 -5.89 13.43
C THR A 210 -25.82 -5.88 11.92
N GLY A 211 -26.17 -4.79 11.24
CA GLY A 211 -25.97 -4.59 9.81
C GLY A 211 -26.09 -3.13 9.36
N GLY A 212 -25.71 -2.86 8.10
CA GLY A 212 -25.67 -1.49 7.58
C GLY A 212 -24.56 -0.64 8.21
N THR A 213 -24.71 0.68 8.20
CA THR A 213 -23.66 1.63 8.63
C THR A 213 -24.13 2.53 9.78
N LEU A 214 -23.28 2.69 10.80
CA LEU A 214 -23.32 3.81 11.76
C LEU A 214 -22.20 4.79 11.40
N ALA A 215 -22.54 6.01 10.99
CA ALA A 215 -21.60 7.04 10.57
C ALA A 215 -21.49 8.17 11.60
N LEU A 216 -20.26 8.42 12.08
CA LEU A 216 -19.94 9.49 13.01
C LEU A 216 -19.02 10.49 12.30
N SER A 217 -19.45 11.74 12.17
CA SER A 217 -18.58 12.84 11.73
C SER A 217 -17.55 13.18 12.83
N ALA A 218 -16.58 14.05 12.50
CA ALA A 218 -15.49 14.42 13.41
C ALA A 218 -15.92 14.97 14.78
N THR A 219 -17.15 15.45 14.95
CA THR A 219 -17.69 15.93 16.24
C THR A 219 -18.80 15.05 16.82
N ASN A 220 -19.04 13.85 16.24
CA ASN A 220 -20.11 12.95 16.69
C ASN A 220 -19.63 11.92 17.72
N ARG A 221 -20.56 11.46 18.57
CA ARG A 221 -20.31 10.43 19.56
C ARG A 221 -21.48 9.47 19.75
N VAL A 222 -21.14 8.25 20.17
CA VAL A 222 -22.03 7.34 20.87
C VAL A 222 -21.76 7.50 22.37
N ALA A 223 -22.78 7.74 23.19
CA ALA A 223 -22.61 7.96 24.63
C ALA A 223 -23.87 7.60 25.43
N GLY A 224 -23.71 7.29 26.72
CA GLY A 224 -24.84 7.07 27.63
C GLY A 224 -25.57 5.73 27.40
N LEU A 225 -24.90 4.74 26.81
CA LEU A 225 -25.45 3.40 26.63
C LEU A 225 -24.99 2.45 27.74
N ALA A 226 -25.83 1.50 28.14
CA ALA A 226 -25.41 0.34 28.93
C ALA A 226 -24.49 -0.59 28.12
N SER A 227 -24.76 -0.76 26.81
CA SER A 227 -23.86 -1.52 25.93
C SER A 227 -23.89 -1.09 24.45
N PHE A 228 -22.76 -1.28 23.78
CA PHE A 228 -22.62 -1.19 22.33
C PHE A 228 -22.04 -2.51 21.78
N THR A 229 -22.75 -3.13 20.83
CA THR A 229 -22.34 -4.38 20.17
C THR A 229 -22.32 -4.20 18.66
N GLN A 230 -21.17 -4.43 18.03
CA GLN A 230 -21.04 -4.47 16.58
C GLN A 230 -20.98 -5.92 16.07
N GLY A 231 -22.03 -6.33 15.35
CA GLY A 231 -22.12 -7.63 14.70
C GLY A 231 -21.32 -7.72 13.41
N PRO A 232 -21.12 -8.92 12.85
CA PRO A 232 -20.27 -9.15 11.68
C PRO A 232 -20.76 -8.45 10.40
N GLY A 233 -22.06 -8.16 10.26
CA GLY A 233 -22.60 -7.38 9.15
C GLY A 233 -22.54 -5.85 9.34
N GLY A 234 -22.20 -5.37 10.53
CA GLY A 234 -22.22 -3.97 10.90
C GLY A 234 -20.96 -3.23 10.47
N THR A 235 -21.13 -2.03 9.90
CA THR A 235 -20.04 -1.11 9.56
C THR A 235 -20.08 0.13 10.45
N LEU A 236 -18.96 0.44 11.10
CA LEU A 236 -18.76 1.67 11.85
C LEU A 236 -17.90 2.61 11.01
N ALA A 237 -18.45 3.73 10.58
CA ALA A 237 -17.80 4.72 9.72
C ALA A 237 -17.39 5.95 10.54
N LEU A 238 -16.09 6.13 10.76
CA LEU A 238 -15.52 7.21 11.58
C LEU A 238 -14.81 8.25 10.69
N GLN A 239 -15.40 9.43 10.55
CA GLN A 239 -14.70 10.55 9.92
C GLN A 239 -13.73 11.18 10.91
N VAL A 240 -12.46 11.33 10.53
CA VAL A 240 -11.44 11.97 11.36
C VAL A 240 -10.86 13.20 10.67
N THR A 241 -10.36 14.14 11.47
CA THR A 241 -9.47 15.24 11.04
C THR A 241 -8.07 14.99 11.61
N PRO A 242 -7.01 15.71 11.23
CA PRO A 242 -5.69 15.55 11.85
C PRO A 242 -5.59 16.07 13.29
N SER A 243 -6.68 16.61 13.86
CA SER A 243 -6.69 17.16 15.21
C SER A 243 -7.01 16.09 16.25
N THR A 244 -6.11 15.90 17.20
CA THR A 244 -6.24 15.02 18.38
C THR A 244 -6.81 15.74 19.60
N ALA A 245 -7.32 16.98 19.45
CA ALA A 245 -7.97 17.69 20.53
C ALA A 245 -9.30 17.00 20.95
N PRO A 246 -9.68 17.03 22.25
CA PRO A 246 -10.95 16.46 22.69
C PRO A 246 -12.14 17.06 21.93
N GLY A 247 -12.94 16.20 21.29
CA GLY A 247 -14.12 16.60 20.52
C GLY A 247 -13.86 16.97 19.05
N THR A 248 -12.64 16.81 18.51
CA THR A 248 -12.34 16.98 17.07
C THR A 248 -12.17 15.66 16.30
N PHE A 249 -12.48 14.55 16.96
CA PHE A 249 -12.59 13.20 16.41
C PHE A 249 -13.75 12.46 17.11
N PRO A 250 -14.36 11.43 16.48
CA PRO A 250 -15.53 10.76 17.04
C PRO A 250 -15.16 9.79 18.17
N THR A 251 -16.07 9.60 19.12
CA THR A 251 -15.88 8.74 20.30
C THR A 251 -17.07 7.83 20.57
N ILE A 252 -16.82 6.62 21.04
CA ILE A 252 -17.82 5.61 21.40
C ILE A 252 -17.64 5.28 22.89
N HIS A 253 -18.67 5.59 23.70
CA HIS A 253 -18.68 5.32 25.14
C HIS A 253 -19.96 4.58 25.56
N ALA A 254 -19.79 3.44 26.25
CA ALA A 254 -20.87 2.60 26.75
C ALA A 254 -20.44 1.84 28.02
N GLY A 255 -21.37 1.26 28.78
CA GLY A 255 -21.04 0.40 29.92
C GLY A 255 -20.18 -0.81 29.50
N THR A 256 -20.58 -1.51 28.44
CA THR A 256 -19.78 -2.57 27.80
C THR A 256 -19.63 -2.33 26.29
N ILE A 257 -18.51 -2.77 25.70
CA ILE A 257 -18.28 -2.73 24.26
C ILE A 257 -17.88 -4.13 23.74
N ALA A 258 -18.54 -4.57 22.67
CA ALA A 258 -18.20 -5.75 21.89
C ALA A 258 -17.96 -5.37 20.43
N LEU A 259 -16.72 -5.54 19.96
CA LEU A 259 -16.26 -5.18 18.61
C LEU A 259 -16.33 -6.37 17.64
N GLY A 260 -16.66 -6.05 16.39
CA GLY A 260 -16.86 -6.99 15.30
C GLY A 260 -17.07 -6.24 13.99
N GLY A 261 -17.43 -6.95 12.92
CA GLY A 261 -17.78 -6.33 11.64
C GLY A 261 -16.64 -5.50 11.03
N THR A 262 -16.99 -4.39 10.37
CA THR A 262 -16.02 -3.53 9.68
C THR A 262 -15.87 -2.17 10.35
N LEU A 263 -14.63 -1.73 10.55
CA LEU A 263 -14.30 -0.33 10.79
C LEU A 263 -13.92 0.33 9.47
N GLN A 264 -14.57 1.44 9.14
CA GLN A 264 -14.20 2.30 8.03
C GLN A 264 -13.74 3.64 8.59
N VAL A 265 -12.50 4.01 8.35
CA VAL A 265 -11.96 5.33 8.68
C VAL A 265 -12.05 6.22 7.45
N LEU A 266 -12.56 7.45 7.63
CA LEU A 266 -12.72 8.45 6.58
C LEU A 266 -11.87 9.69 6.93
N PRO A 267 -10.57 9.69 6.59
CA PRO A 267 -9.69 10.84 6.84
C PRO A 267 -10.12 12.05 6.03
N SER A 268 -10.01 13.25 6.60
CA SER A 268 -10.44 14.49 5.95
C SER A 268 -9.53 15.67 6.28
N GLY A 269 -9.33 16.57 5.30
CA GLY A 269 -8.31 17.62 5.37
C GLY A 269 -7.03 17.25 4.61
N VAL A 270 -5.91 17.86 4.98
CA VAL A 270 -4.63 17.73 4.24
C VAL A 270 -3.91 16.43 4.59
N LEU A 271 -3.65 15.60 3.57
CA LEU A 271 -3.03 14.27 3.72
C LEU A 271 -1.69 14.29 4.46
N ALA A 272 -0.85 15.29 4.22
CA ALA A 272 0.47 15.44 4.84
C ALA A 272 0.41 15.39 6.39
N ASN A 273 -0.69 15.84 6.98
CA ASN A 273 -0.84 15.86 8.44
C ASN A 273 -1.08 14.47 9.05
N TYR A 274 -1.39 13.45 8.24
CA TYR A 274 -1.51 12.04 8.66
C TYR A 274 -0.21 11.24 8.48
N VAL A 275 0.75 11.76 7.73
CA VAL A 275 1.90 11.00 7.23
C VAL A 275 2.81 10.46 8.34
N ASN A 276 2.96 11.21 9.43
CA ASN A 276 3.78 10.80 10.58
C ASN A 276 3.04 9.93 11.60
N GLY A 277 1.79 9.53 11.29
CA GLY A 277 0.91 8.84 12.21
C GLY A 277 0.17 9.79 13.14
N VAL A 278 -1.13 9.55 13.31
CA VAL A 278 -2.01 10.27 14.23
C VAL A 278 -2.72 9.25 15.12
N THR A 279 -2.54 9.39 16.43
CA THR A 279 -3.20 8.55 17.44
C THR A 279 -4.35 9.33 18.07
N PHE A 280 -5.57 8.95 17.75
CA PHE A 280 -6.78 9.41 18.42
C PHE A 280 -6.97 8.58 19.68
N ARG A 281 -6.89 9.23 20.85
CA ARG A 281 -6.97 8.55 22.15
C ARG A 281 -8.42 8.28 22.54
N ASP A 282 -8.65 7.13 23.17
CA ASP A 282 -9.93 6.75 23.78
C ASP A 282 -11.15 6.84 22.84
N VAL A 283 -10.94 6.56 21.54
CA VAL A 283 -12.01 6.50 20.52
C VAL A 283 -13.07 5.46 20.89
N PHE A 284 -12.67 4.38 21.56
CA PHE A 284 -13.57 3.46 22.23
C PHE A 284 -13.24 3.47 23.73
N SER A 285 -14.24 3.64 24.59
CA SER A 285 -14.08 3.56 26.04
C SER A 285 -15.29 2.89 26.69
N ALA A 286 -15.03 2.06 27.69
CA ALA A 286 -16.03 1.25 28.37
C ALA A 286 -15.88 1.31 29.91
N SER A 287 -16.86 0.76 30.63
CA SER A 287 -16.80 0.55 32.08
C SER A 287 -16.29 -0.86 32.47
N THR A 288 -15.97 -1.68 31.46
CA THR A 288 -15.45 -3.06 31.58
C THR A 288 -14.55 -3.35 30.38
N PRO A 289 -13.67 -4.37 30.42
CA PRO A 289 -12.74 -4.65 29.33
C PRO A 289 -13.44 -4.81 27.97
N ILE A 290 -12.90 -4.15 26.95
CA ILE A 290 -13.45 -4.19 25.59
C ILE A 290 -13.24 -5.60 25.02
N THR A 291 -14.31 -6.17 24.44
CA THR A 291 -14.31 -7.54 23.93
C THR A 291 -14.38 -7.59 22.41
N GLY A 292 -13.89 -8.68 21.81
CA GLY A 292 -13.89 -8.88 20.36
C GLY A 292 -12.85 -8.02 19.62
N SER A 293 -12.95 -8.01 18.29
CA SER A 293 -12.11 -7.21 17.41
C SER A 293 -12.80 -7.02 16.05
N PHE A 294 -12.46 -5.96 15.33
CA PHE A 294 -12.96 -5.75 13.97
C PHE A 294 -12.51 -6.88 13.05
N ALA A 295 -13.43 -7.40 12.23
CA ALA A 295 -13.13 -8.40 11.22
C ALA A 295 -12.42 -7.80 10.00
N SER A 296 -12.61 -6.49 9.74
CA SER A 296 -11.74 -5.71 8.88
C SER A 296 -11.63 -4.25 9.35
N ILE A 297 -10.50 -3.61 9.07
CA ILE A 297 -10.29 -2.17 9.23
C ILE A 297 -9.90 -1.63 7.85
N THR A 298 -10.55 -0.55 7.43
CA THR A 298 -10.41 0.04 6.09
C THR A 298 -10.27 1.55 6.17
N THR A 299 -9.64 2.15 5.16
CA THR A 299 -9.50 3.60 5.01
C THR A 299 -10.08 4.07 3.68
N SER A 300 -10.56 5.30 3.59
CA SER A 300 -11.00 5.91 2.33
C SER A 300 -9.85 6.50 1.49
N ILE A 301 -8.59 6.32 1.91
CA ILE A 301 -7.39 6.82 1.22
C ILE A 301 -6.38 5.66 1.15
N PRO A 302 -6.15 5.04 -0.03
CA PRO A 302 -5.43 3.76 -0.10
C PRO A 302 -3.97 3.76 0.39
N LEU A 303 -3.32 4.93 0.46
CA LEU A 303 -1.96 5.06 1.02
C LEU A 303 -1.92 5.15 2.57
N LEU A 304 -3.07 5.27 3.23
CA LEU A 304 -3.17 5.31 4.68
C LEU A 304 -3.66 3.95 5.21
N THR A 305 -2.95 3.42 6.21
CA THR A 305 -3.39 2.28 7.01
C THR A 305 -3.96 2.76 8.34
N ALA A 306 -4.93 2.02 8.88
CA ALA A 306 -5.55 2.30 10.17
C ALA A 306 -5.59 1.05 11.03
N SER A 307 -5.33 1.21 12.32
CA SER A 307 -5.35 0.12 13.30
C SER A 307 -5.96 0.59 14.61
N VAL A 308 -6.54 -0.34 15.37
CA VAL A 308 -7.09 -0.07 16.70
C VAL A 308 -6.22 -0.79 17.72
N THR A 309 -5.72 -0.04 18.70
CA THR A 309 -4.71 -0.51 19.67
C THR A 309 -5.18 -0.21 21.09
N PRO A 310 -5.15 -1.16 22.04
CA PRO A 310 -5.47 -0.88 23.43
C PRO A 310 -4.58 0.23 24.02
N ASP A 311 -5.18 1.17 24.74
CA ASP A 311 -4.46 2.06 25.67
C ASP A 311 -4.55 1.50 27.10
N THR A 312 -5.74 0.98 27.44
CA THR A 312 -6.01 0.16 28.62
C THR A 312 -6.87 -1.05 28.21
N ALA A 313 -7.26 -1.90 29.17
CA ALA A 313 -8.24 -2.96 28.91
C ALA A 313 -9.63 -2.40 28.53
N ASP A 314 -9.98 -1.23 29.08
CA ASP A 314 -11.30 -0.62 28.99
C ASP A 314 -11.38 0.50 27.94
N ALA A 315 -10.25 0.91 27.34
CA ALA A 315 -10.20 1.98 26.33
C ALA A 315 -9.17 1.70 25.22
N PHE A 316 -9.60 1.85 23.96
CA PHE A 316 -8.78 1.60 22.76
C PHE A 316 -8.60 2.89 21.93
N ASN A 317 -7.36 3.11 21.47
CA ASN A 317 -6.98 4.18 20.54
C ASN A 317 -7.27 3.77 19.09
N LEU A 318 -7.51 4.77 18.23
CA LEU A 318 -7.42 4.61 16.77
C LEU A 318 -6.10 5.24 16.29
N VAL A 319 -5.28 4.47 15.60
CA VAL A 319 -4.06 4.94 14.94
C VAL A 319 -4.30 4.98 13.43
N LEU A 320 -3.92 6.08 12.79
CA LEU A 320 -4.03 6.29 11.33
C LEU A 320 -2.71 6.87 10.82
N GLY A 321 -2.09 6.28 9.80
CA GLY A 321 -0.82 6.74 9.26
C GLY A 321 -0.53 6.24 7.85
N LEU A 322 0.53 6.76 7.24
CA LEU A 322 0.99 6.30 5.92
C LEU A 322 1.49 4.85 5.99
N ASP A 323 1.01 3.99 5.10
CA ASP A 323 1.48 2.60 5.02
C ASP A 323 2.82 2.51 4.29
N ARG A 324 3.89 2.85 5.04
CA ARG A 324 5.28 2.75 4.58
C ARG A 324 5.69 1.31 4.25
N GLN A 325 5.01 0.29 4.79
CA GLN A 325 5.34 -1.10 4.51
C GLN A 325 4.76 -1.54 3.16
N ALA A 326 3.50 -1.23 2.88
CA ALA A 326 2.89 -1.46 1.56
C ALA A 326 3.60 -0.62 0.47
N LEU A 327 3.93 0.64 0.77
CA LEU A 327 4.72 1.49 -0.13
C LEU A 327 6.10 0.89 -0.45
N ALA A 328 6.88 0.52 0.58
CA ALA A 328 8.19 -0.11 0.38
C ALA A 328 8.09 -1.42 -0.41
N ALA A 329 7.08 -2.26 -0.13
CA ALA A 329 6.84 -3.50 -0.87
C ALA A 329 6.50 -3.25 -2.35
N SER A 330 5.69 -2.23 -2.64
CA SER A 330 5.26 -1.85 -3.99
C SER A 330 6.34 -1.26 -4.90
N ALA A 331 7.60 -1.23 -4.45
CA ALA A 331 8.72 -0.55 -5.12
C ALA A 331 10.04 -1.34 -5.09
N GLN A 332 10.05 -2.59 -4.62
CA GLN A 332 11.28 -3.41 -4.48
C GLN A 332 11.92 -3.80 -5.83
N ASP A 333 11.21 -3.59 -6.94
CA ASP A 333 11.72 -3.67 -8.31
C ASP A 333 12.72 -2.55 -8.62
N LEU A 334 12.47 -1.33 -8.14
CA LEU A 334 13.31 -0.16 -8.40
C LEU A 334 14.76 -0.37 -7.92
N THR A 335 14.97 -1.07 -6.80
CA THR A 335 16.31 -1.38 -6.28
C THR A 335 17.11 -2.31 -7.19
N GLN A 336 16.46 -3.08 -8.08
CA GLN A 336 17.17 -3.93 -9.04
C GLN A 336 17.92 -3.09 -10.08
N SER A 337 17.54 -1.84 -10.32
CA SER A 337 18.27 -0.95 -11.23
C SER A 337 19.73 -0.74 -10.79
N LEU A 338 19.98 -0.57 -9.49
CA LEU A 338 21.35 -0.57 -8.93
C LEU A 338 22.07 -1.90 -9.18
N ARG A 339 21.39 -3.03 -8.91
CA ARG A 339 21.96 -4.36 -9.12
C ARG A 339 22.36 -4.59 -10.58
N PHE A 340 21.55 -4.19 -11.55
CA PHE A 340 21.88 -4.35 -12.97
C PHE A 340 23.07 -3.48 -13.41
N GLY A 341 23.29 -2.34 -12.76
CA GLY A 341 24.52 -1.57 -12.91
C GLY A 341 25.78 -2.32 -12.47
N LEU A 342 25.67 -3.27 -11.52
CA LEU A 342 26.74 -4.18 -11.11
C LEU A 342 26.88 -5.37 -12.07
N ASP A 343 25.78 -6.06 -12.39
CA ASP A 343 25.83 -7.30 -13.17
C ASP A 343 26.27 -7.08 -14.62
N ALA A 344 25.89 -5.95 -15.23
CA ALA A 344 26.44 -5.55 -16.53
C ALA A 344 27.97 -5.41 -16.51
N GLN A 345 28.57 -4.92 -15.42
CA GLN A 345 30.03 -4.87 -15.27
C GLN A 345 30.62 -6.27 -15.10
N ARG A 346 29.94 -7.18 -14.38
CA ARG A 346 30.36 -8.57 -14.22
C ARG A 346 30.45 -9.31 -15.55
N THR A 347 29.51 -9.11 -16.49
CA THR A 347 29.57 -9.77 -17.81
C THR A 347 30.73 -9.27 -18.68
N LEU A 348 31.03 -7.96 -18.64
CA LEU A 348 32.19 -7.37 -19.31
C LEU A 348 33.51 -7.87 -18.68
N ILE A 349 33.62 -7.83 -17.35
CA ILE A 349 34.79 -8.32 -16.61
C ILE A 349 35.03 -9.80 -16.92
N GLY A 350 34.02 -10.66 -16.82
CA GLY A 350 34.14 -12.09 -17.15
C GLY A 350 34.62 -12.30 -18.58
N SER A 351 34.06 -11.57 -19.55
CA SER A 351 34.48 -11.67 -20.94
C SER A 351 35.93 -11.22 -21.20
N VAL A 352 36.41 -10.19 -20.50
CA VAL A 352 37.79 -9.70 -20.62
C VAL A 352 38.76 -10.59 -19.82
N GLN A 353 38.34 -11.10 -18.66
CA GLN A 353 39.04 -12.11 -17.86
C GLN A 353 39.27 -13.38 -18.68
N ASP A 354 38.22 -13.94 -19.29
CA ASP A 354 38.36 -15.11 -20.16
C ASP A 354 39.26 -14.78 -21.36
N ARG A 355 39.15 -13.58 -21.98
CA ARG A 355 40.08 -13.14 -23.05
C ARG A 355 41.54 -13.15 -22.58
N LEU A 356 41.84 -12.86 -21.32
CA LEU A 356 43.21 -12.77 -20.81
C LEU A 356 43.77 -14.09 -20.27
N VAL A 357 42.96 -14.90 -19.59
CA VAL A 357 43.40 -16.16 -18.98
C VAL A 357 43.45 -17.31 -20.00
N ILE A 358 42.69 -17.20 -21.10
CA ILE A 358 42.92 -17.93 -22.34
C ILE A 358 44.26 -17.41 -22.93
N GLY A 359 45.34 -18.16 -22.66
CA GLY A 359 46.70 -17.60 -22.51
C GLY A 359 47.46 -17.21 -23.77
N GLU A 360 48.50 -16.38 -23.57
CA GLU A 360 49.09 -15.54 -24.63
C GLU A 360 49.76 -16.22 -25.83
N ASP A 361 50.31 -17.42 -25.68
CA ASP A 361 50.89 -18.19 -26.80
C ASP A 361 49.99 -19.37 -27.20
N TYR A 362 48.81 -19.51 -26.56
CA TYR A 362 47.98 -20.70 -26.68
C TYR A 362 46.53 -20.39 -26.25
N ASP A 363 45.83 -19.53 -27.01
CA ASP A 363 44.40 -19.22 -26.84
C ASP A 363 43.51 -20.44 -27.18
N GLY A 364 43.73 -21.59 -26.55
CA GLY A 364 43.46 -22.87 -27.18
C GLY A 364 44.47 -23.19 -28.28
N GLY A 365 44.88 -24.45 -28.31
CA GLY A 365 46.13 -24.92 -28.91
C GLY A 365 47.49 -24.45 -28.11
N VAL A 366 48.83 -25.39 -26.45
CA VAL A 366 50.17 -25.35 -25.70
C VAL A 366 51.09 -26.39 -26.34
N ALA A 367 52.39 -26.09 -26.49
CA ALA A 367 53.31 -26.88 -27.32
C ALA A 367 53.27 -28.39 -26.98
N LEU A 368 53.16 -29.19 -28.05
CA LEU A 368 52.81 -30.62 -27.98
C LEU A 368 53.84 -31.45 -27.22
N GLY A 369 53.33 -32.39 -26.40
CA GLY A 369 53.74 -33.79 -26.57
C GLY A 369 52.81 -34.39 -27.64
N ASP A 370 53.25 -35.16 -28.65
CA ASP A 370 54.46 -35.99 -28.73
C ASP A 370 55.82 -35.27 -28.66
N GLY A 371 56.82 -36.03 -28.17
CA GLY A 371 58.10 -35.47 -27.74
C GLY A 371 59.08 -35.28 -28.90
N SER A 372 59.23 -34.05 -29.36
CA SER A 372 60.40 -33.61 -30.15
C SER A 372 61.01 -32.32 -29.55
N PRO A 373 62.34 -32.24 -29.36
CA PRO A 373 62.95 -31.14 -28.62
C PRO A 373 63.28 -29.92 -29.50
N LEU A 374 62.51 -28.84 -29.34
CA LEU A 374 62.76 -27.52 -29.93
C LEU A 374 62.40 -26.44 -28.90
N ALA A 375 63.16 -25.35 -28.71
CA ALA A 375 64.57 -25.10 -28.99
C ALA A 375 65.03 -23.94 -28.07
N ASN A 376 66.34 -23.74 -27.91
CA ASN A 376 66.85 -22.52 -27.29
C ASN A 376 66.64 -21.34 -28.25
N GLY A 377 65.78 -20.37 -27.92
CA GLY A 377 65.67 -19.16 -28.73
C GLY A 377 64.41 -18.33 -28.52
N GLN A 378 64.59 -17.19 -27.83
CA GLN A 378 63.99 -15.87 -28.06
C GLN A 378 62.51 -15.76 -28.48
N LEU A 379 61.81 -14.81 -27.86
CA LEU A 379 60.62 -14.24 -28.50
C LEU A 379 61.02 -13.66 -29.87
N GLN A 380 60.24 -14.00 -30.88
CA GLN A 380 60.39 -13.41 -32.21
C GLN A 380 60.22 -11.88 -32.09
N LYS A 381 60.98 -11.11 -32.88
CA LYS A 381 60.90 -9.64 -32.88
C LYS A 381 59.44 -9.19 -33.11
N PRO A 382 59.05 -8.03 -32.54
CA PRO A 382 57.65 -7.68 -32.30
C PRO A 382 56.85 -7.49 -33.58
N ASP A 383 55.52 -7.52 -33.41
CA ASP A 383 54.54 -6.67 -34.11
C ASP A 383 53.10 -7.03 -33.72
N ARG A 384 52.86 -8.25 -33.20
CA ARG A 384 51.50 -8.83 -33.08
C ARG A 384 50.53 -8.03 -32.22
N GLY A 385 49.51 -7.48 -32.89
CA GLY A 385 48.26 -7.04 -32.28
C GLY A 385 47.19 -8.13 -32.39
N ASN A 386 46.11 -7.97 -31.63
CA ASN A 386 44.90 -8.77 -31.78
C ASN A 386 43.67 -7.86 -31.83
N VAL A 387 42.67 -8.29 -32.59
CA VAL A 387 41.28 -7.82 -32.49
C VAL A 387 40.37 -9.00 -32.20
N TRP A 388 39.36 -8.78 -31.38
CA TRP A 388 38.39 -9.80 -31.00
C TRP A 388 36.99 -9.22 -30.85
N ALA A 389 36.00 -10.10 -31.07
CA ALA A 389 34.59 -9.78 -30.92
C ALA A 389 33.86 -10.94 -30.24
N ARG A 390 32.86 -10.61 -29.42
CA ARG A 390 31.96 -11.54 -28.74
C ARG A 390 30.53 -11.08 -28.93
N ALA A 391 29.62 -12.02 -29.11
CA ALA A 391 28.19 -11.83 -28.87
C ALA A 391 27.77 -12.76 -27.72
N TYR A 392 26.90 -12.28 -26.84
CA TYR A 392 26.43 -13.04 -25.70
C TYR A 392 24.93 -12.84 -25.43
N GLY A 393 24.33 -13.85 -24.82
CA GLY A 393 22.99 -13.79 -24.23
C GLY A 393 23.03 -14.20 -22.77
N VAL A 394 22.21 -13.55 -21.94
CA VAL A 394 22.04 -13.87 -20.51
C VAL A 394 20.59 -14.26 -20.27
N VAL A 395 20.37 -15.37 -19.56
CA VAL A 395 19.07 -15.78 -19.03
C VAL A 395 19.24 -16.03 -17.54
N GLY A 396 18.45 -15.35 -16.71
CA GLY A 396 18.54 -15.46 -15.25
C GLY A 396 17.18 -15.48 -14.57
N ASN A 397 17.10 -16.11 -13.41
CA ASN A 397 15.90 -16.21 -12.59
C ASN A 397 16.20 -15.83 -11.14
N ALA A 398 15.42 -14.91 -10.59
CA ALA A 398 15.50 -14.46 -9.21
C ALA A 398 14.29 -14.94 -8.42
N SER A 399 14.53 -15.65 -7.31
CA SER A 399 13.48 -16.10 -6.39
C SER A 399 13.00 -14.96 -5.48
N ALA A 400 11.70 -14.98 -5.14
CA ALA A 400 11.06 -14.00 -4.27
C ALA A 400 11.71 -13.92 -2.87
N SER A 401 11.62 -12.76 -2.22
CA SER A 401 12.40 -12.47 -1.01
C SER A 401 11.83 -11.32 -0.17
N GLU A 402 11.31 -11.59 1.02
CA GLU A 402 10.95 -10.57 2.03
C GLU A 402 10.21 -9.36 1.42
N GLY A 403 9.04 -9.67 0.84
CA GLY A 403 8.21 -8.74 0.06
C GLY A 403 8.51 -8.74 -1.44
N ALA A 404 9.80 -8.78 -1.82
CA ALA A 404 10.19 -8.58 -3.21
C ALA A 404 9.72 -9.73 -4.12
N PRO A 405 9.06 -9.43 -5.25
CA PRO A 405 8.60 -10.45 -6.20
C PRO A 405 9.77 -11.15 -6.89
N SER A 406 9.54 -12.40 -7.30
CA SER A 406 10.43 -13.11 -8.23
C SER A 406 10.42 -12.43 -9.60
N TYR A 407 11.55 -12.47 -10.30
CA TYR A 407 11.67 -11.91 -11.66
C TYR A 407 12.53 -12.78 -12.56
N SER A 408 12.28 -12.68 -13.87
CA SER A 408 13.13 -13.25 -14.91
C SER A 408 13.96 -12.16 -15.57
N THR A 409 15.16 -12.53 -16.02
CA THR A 409 16.13 -11.67 -16.67
C THR A 409 16.44 -12.22 -18.04
N ASN A 410 16.34 -11.38 -19.07
CA ASN A 410 16.81 -11.69 -20.42
C ASN A 410 17.65 -10.53 -20.93
N ALA A 411 18.90 -10.79 -21.33
CA ALA A 411 19.76 -9.78 -21.92
C ALA A 411 20.51 -10.31 -23.15
N ALA A 412 20.89 -9.41 -24.04
CA ALA A 412 21.78 -9.69 -25.16
C ALA A 412 22.78 -8.54 -25.32
N GLY A 413 24.01 -8.85 -25.68
CA GLY A 413 25.06 -7.85 -25.85
C GLY A 413 26.17 -8.29 -26.79
N PHE A 414 27.03 -7.33 -27.13
CA PHE A 414 28.24 -7.57 -27.91
C PHE A 414 29.41 -6.77 -27.37
N ILE A 415 30.58 -7.42 -27.34
CA ILE A 415 31.84 -6.84 -26.87
C ILE A 415 32.83 -6.88 -28.01
N VAL A 416 33.51 -5.76 -28.26
CA VAL A 416 34.63 -5.67 -29.19
C VAL A 416 35.87 -5.18 -28.44
N GLY A 417 37.04 -5.68 -28.80
CA GLY A 417 38.29 -5.28 -28.15
C GLY A 417 39.53 -5.47 -29.01
N ALA A 418 40.59 -4.81 -28.59
CA ALA A 418 41.91 -4.88 -29.21
C ALA A 418 43.01 -4.88 -28.14
N ASP A 419 44.09 -5.63 -28.39
CA ASP A 419 45.21 -5.72 -27.47
C ASP A 419 46.55 -6.00 -28.17
N TRP A 420 47.65 -5.65 -27.50
CA TRP A 420 49.01 -5.72 -28.02
C TRP A 420 50.00 -6.14 -26.92
N LYS A 421 51.01 -6.95 -27.26
CA LYS A 421 52.12 -7.24 -26.33
C LYS A 421 53.05 -6.03 -26.24
N ALA A 422 52.89 -5.21 -25.19
CA ALA A 422 53.73 -4.04 -24.92
C ALA A 422 55.12 -4.41 -24.37
N ALA A 423 55.25 -5.61 -23.78
CA ALA A 423 56.51 -6.27 -23.51
C ALA A 423 56.37 -7.78 -23.80
N PRO A 424 57.48 -8.56 -23.85
CA PRO A 424 57.47 -10.00 -24.11
C PRO A 424 56.39 -10.83 -23.39
N ASN A 425 56.13 -10.47 -22.14
CA ASN A 425 55.28 -11.16 -21.18
C ASN A 425 54.26 -10.19 -20.52
N PHE A 426 53.96 -9.08 -21.20
CA PHE A 426 53.01 -8.09 -20.74
C PHE A 426 52.19 -7.54 -21.91
N LEU A 427 50.87 -7.69 -21.80
CA LEU A 427 49.88 -7.29 -22.78
C LEU A 427 49.00 -6.19 -22.20
N ILE A 428 48.62 -5.23 -23.03
CA ILE A 428 47.65 -4.19 -22.72
C ILE A 428 46.58 -4.12 -23.81
N GLY A 429 45.34 -3.84 -23.42
CA GLY A 429 44.22 -3.77 -24.34
C GLY A 429 43.07 -2.89 -23.86
N VAL A 430 42.10 -2.73 -24.76
CA VAL A 430 40.87 -1.97 -24.57
C VAL A 430 39.69 -2.77 -25.09
N ALA A 431 38.54 -2.66 -24.43
CA ALA A 431 37.28 -3.25 -24.86
C ALA A 431 36.12 -2.25 -24.72
N ALA A 432 35.10 -2.41 -25.55
CA ALA A 432 33.81 -1.72 -25.44
C ALA A 432 32.66 -2.75 -25.50
N ASN A 433 31.64 -2.55 -24.66
CA ASN A 433 30.44 -3.38 -24.60
C ASN A 433 29.19 -2.53 -24.84
N TYR A 434 28.22 -3.12 -25.54
CA TYR A 434 26.83 -2.69 -25.54
C TYR A 434 25.93 -3.86 -25.15
N ALA A 435 25.02 -3.63 -24.20
CA ALA A 435 24.04 -4.62 -23.78
C ALA A 435 22.63 -4.01 -23.68
N ALA A 436 21.62 -4.81 -24.04
CA ALA A 436 20.21 -4.52 -23.82
C ALA A 436 19.59 -5.61 -22.94
N SER A 437 18.90 -5.21 -21.88
CA SER A 437 18.35 -6.12 -20.85
C SER A 437 16.87 -5.85 -20.57
N SER A 438 16.11 -6.90 -20.28
CA SER A 438 14.72 -6.87 -19.80
C SER A 438 14.62 -7.66 -18.49
N LEU A 439 14.02 -7.03 -17.48
CA LEU A 439 13.57 -7.64 -16.25
C LEU A 439 12.03 -7.65 -16.29
N ASP A 440 11.43 -8.83 -16.13
CA ASP A 440 9.98 -8.99 -16.06
C ASP A 440 9.62 -9.66 -14.73
N PHE A 441 8.88 -8.93 -13.88
CA PHE A 441 8.58 -9.28 -12.48
C PHE A 441 7.20 -9.95 -12.35
N ALA A 442 7.06 -10.85 -11.37
CA ALA A 442 5.86 -11.66 -11.20
C ALA A 442 4.59 -10.90 -10.73
N ASP A 443 4.74 -9.65 -10.29
CA ASP A 443 3.65 -8.72 -9.97
C ASP A 443 3.20 -7.87 -11.18
N GLY A 444 3.83 -8.05 -12.34
CA GLY A 444 3.62 -7.24 -13.54
C GLY A 444 4.51 -5.99 -13.62
N GLY A 445 5.47 -5.82 -12.71
CA GLY A 445 6.54 -4.84 -12.87
C GLY A 445 7.47 -5.19 -14.04
N ARG A 446 8.11 -4.17 -14.63
CA ARG A 446 9.10 -4.34 -15.70
C ARG A 446 10.17 -3.26 -15.66
N THR A 447 11.42 -3.65 -15.87
CA THR A 447 12.54 -2.72 -16.08
C THR A 447 13.29 -3.10 -17.35
N ASN A 448 13.60 -2.13 -18.20
CA ASN A 448 14.45 -2.30 -19.37
C ASN A 448 15.74 -1.48 -19.16
N VAL A 449 16.88 -1.97 -19.62
CA VAL A 449 18.19 -1.32 -19.45
C VAL A 449 18.98 -1.34 -20.75
N ALA A 450 19.56 -0.20 -21.12
CA ALA A 450 20.59 -0.11 -22.17
C ALA A 450 21.92 0.31 -21.53
N SER A 451 22.92 -0.57 -21.59
CA SER A 451 24.23 -0.39 -20.95
C SER A 451 25.32 -0.16 -22.00
N TYR A 452 26.14 0.88 -21.79
CA TYR A 452 27.29 1.22 -22.61
C TYR A 452 28.52 1.27 -21.72
N GLN A 453 29.55 0.48 -22.05
CA GLN A 453 30.71 0.31 -21.17
C GLN A 453 32.02 0.29 -21.95
N GLY A 454 33.09 0.71 -21.29
CA GLY A 454 34.47 0.57 -21.75
C GLY A 454 35.36 -0.01 -20.66
N ALA A 455 36.34 -0.82 -21.05
CA ALA A 455 37.36 -1.35 -20.14
C ALA A 455 38.75 -1.15 -20.72
N ILE A 456 39.71 -0.83 -19.84
CA ILE A 456 41.14 -1.03 -20.08
C ILE A 456 41.56 -2.31 -19.35
N TYR A 457 42.49 -3.07 -19.92
CA TYR A 457 42.92 -4.33 -19.33
C TYR A 457 44.38 -4.67 -19.62
N THR A 458 44.97 -5.45 -18.73
CA THR A 458 46.38 -5.87 -18.79
C THR A 458 46.54 -7.33 -18.41
N GLY A 459 47.38 -8.06 -19.14
CA GLY A 459 47.83 -9.41 -18.81
C GLY A 459 49.33 -9.43 -18.54
N TRP A 460 49.77 -10.27 -17.61
CA TRP A 460 51.18 -10.53 -17.31
C TRP A 460 51.41 -12.02 -17.09
N ASN A 461 52.57 -12.54 -17.50
CA ASN A 461 52.99 -13.90 -17.18
C ASN A 461 54.49 -14.03 -16.88
N SER A 462 54.87 -15.12 -16.21
CA SER A 462 56.26 -15.51 -16.00
C SER A 462 56.35 -17.00 -15.65
N GLY A 463 56.60 -17.84 -16.66
CA GLY A 463 56.63 -19.29 -16.50
C GLY A 463 55.23 -19.82 -16.14
N PRO A 464 55.04 -20.51 -15.00
CA PRO A 464 53.73 -21.01 -14.58
C PRO A 464 52.83 -19.92 -13.98
N TRP A 465 53.35 -18.77 -13.58
CA TRP A 465 52.57 -17.69 -12.97
C TRP A 465 51.95 -16.78 -14.04
N TYR A 466 50.73 -16.32 -13.78
CA TYR A 466 50.11 -15.19 -14.48
C TYR A 466 49.40 -14.26 -13.51
N ALA A 467 49.23 -13.01 -13.94
CA ALA A 467 48.35 -12.03 -13.31
C ALA A 467 47.57 -11.26 -14.38
N THR A 468 46.35 -10.82 -14.05
CA THR A 468 45.52 -9.98 -14.89
C THR A 468 44.98 -8.79 -14.09
N GLY A 469 44.70 -7.70 -14.79
CA GLY A 469 44.09 -6.50 -14.24
C GLY A 469 43.11 -5.91 -15.25
N ILE A 470 41.94 -5.48 -14.78
CA ILE A 470 40.86 -4.90 -15.58
C ILE A 470 40.34 -3.69 -14.81
N ALA A 471 40.18 -2.55 -15.48
CA ALA A 471 39.44 -1.40 -14.97
C ALA A 471 38.37 -1.01 -15.99
N ALA A 472 37.12 -0.95 -15.55
CA ALA A 472 35.96 -0.71 -16.40
C ALA A 472 35.09 0.44 -15.88
N LEU A 473 34.40 1.09 -16.81
CA LEU A 473 33.46 2.17 -16.56
C LEU A 473 32.28 2.04 -17.53
N GLY A 474 31.11 2.53 -17.14
CA GLY A 474 29.94 2.50 -18.01
C GLY A 474 28.76 3.33 -17.51
N VAL A 475 27.83 3.56 -18.43
CA VAL A 475 26.57 4.27 -18.21
C VAL A 475 25.39 3.36 -18.60
N ASN A 476 24.30 3.51 -17.86
CA ASN A 476 23.11 2.68 -17.96
C ASN A 476 21.89 3.60 -18.07
N ALA A 477 21.13 3.49 -19.15
CA ALA A 477 19.84 4.15 -19.28
C ALA A 477 18.74 3.15 -18.92
N PHE A 478 17.93 3.47 -17.91
CA PHE A 478 16.85 2.62 -17.42
C PHE A 478 15.49 3.12 -17.90
N GLY A 479 14.52 2.21 -18.01
CA GLY A 479 13.11 2.52 -18.14
C GLY A 479 12.27 1.54 -17.31
N THR A 480 11.66 2.02 -16.23
CA THR A 480 10.91 1.21 -15.25
C THR A 480 9.40 1.42 -15.39
N SER A 481 8.62 0.40 -14.99
CA SER A 481 7.17 0.45 -14.89
C SER A 481 6.71 -0.54 -13.81
N ARG A 482 6.22 -0.05 -12.67
CA ARG A 482 5.72 -0.87 -11.54
C ARG A 482 4.21 -0.71 -11.36
N GLN A 483 3.53 -1.76 -10.92
CA GLN A 483 2.06 -1.76 -10.81
C GLN A 483 1.58 -1.13 -9.48
N LEU A 484 0.60 -0.23 -9.55
CA LEU A 484 0.04 0.43 -8.36
C LEU A 484 -1.09 -0.37 -7.69
N ALA A 485 -1.50 -1.50 -8.29
CA ALA A 485 -2.60 -2.33 -7.80
C ALA A 485 -2.37 -2.89 -6.38
N ALA A 486 -1.11 -3.14 -5.98
CA ALA A 486 -0.76 -3.56 -4.62
C ALA A 486 -1.07 -2.48 -3.55
N LEU A 487 -1.17 -1.21 -3.95
CA LEU A 487 -1.57 -0.08 -3.09
C LEU A 487 -3.09 0.21 -3.19
N GLY A 488 -3.87 -0.68 -3.81
CA GLY A 488 -5.29 -0.42 -4.10
C GLY A 488 -5.54 0.68 -5.13
N LEU A 489 -4.52 1.07 -5.91
CA LEU A 489 -4.56 2.16 -6.88
C LEU A 489 -4.54 1.62 -8.32
N PRO A 490 -5.25 2.26 -9.27
CA PRO A 490 -5.24 1.83 -10.66
C PRO A 490 -3.97 2.28 -11.40
N GLY A 491 -3.56 1.50 -12.41
CA GLY A 491 -2.47 1.83 -13.32
C GLY A 491 -1.07 1.46 -12.81
N SER A 492 -0.06 2.02 -13.46
CA SER A 492 1.36 1.84 -13.14
C SER A 492 2.06 3.17 -12.91
N ALA A 493 3.15 3.14 -12.14
CA ALA A 493 4.11 4.24 -12.06
C ALA A 493 5.34 3.92 -12.91
N THR A 494 5.88 4.92 -13.61
CA THR A 494 6.96 4.78 -14.60
C THR A 494 8.04 5.83 -14.40
N SER A 495 9.30 5.49 -14.68
CA SER A 495 10.42 6.43 -14.70
C SER A 495 11.48 6.06 -15.73
N SER A 496 12.45 6.94 -15.94
CA SER A 496 13.61 6.69 -16.81
C SER A 496 14.89 7.32 -16.26
N PRO A 497 15.40 6.85 -15.11
CA PRO A 497 16.66 7.33 -14.54
C PRO A 497 17.85 6.89 -15.38
N ASN A 498 18.97 7.61 -15.24
CA ASN A 498 20.27 7.12 -15.67
C ASN A 498 21.04 6.59 -14.46
N GLY A 499 22.06 5.80 -14.71
CA GLY A 499 23.05 5.40 -13.71
C GLY A 499 24.41 5.19 -14.35
N GLN A 500 25.42 5.10 -13.50
CA GLN A 500 26.81 4.93 -13.88
C GLN A 500 27.46 3.88 -12.98
N SER A 501 28.36 3.07 -13.54
CA SER A 501 29.11 2.11 -12.74
C SER A 501 30.58 2.08 -13.15
N TYR A 502 31.44 1.86 -12.15
CA TYR A 502 32.88 1.68 -12.33
C TYR A 502 33.33 0.44 -11.57
N ALA A 503 34.35 -0.23 -12.11
CA ALA A 503 34.79 -1.51 -11.60
C ALA A 503 36.30 -1.70 -11.75
N GLY A 504 36.88 -2.45 -10.82
CA GLY A 504 38.23 -3.00 -10.90
C GLY A 504 38.20 -4.50 -10.64
N TYR A 505 38.96 -5.28 -11.40
CA TYR A 505 39.18 -6.70 -11.15
C TYR A 505 40.65 -7.04 -11.33
N ALA A 506 41.20 -7.84 -10.43
CA ALA A 506 42.54 -8.39 -10.54
C ALA A 506 42.52 -9.88 -10.20
N GLU A 507 43.25 -10.69 -10.94
CA GLU A 507 43.36 -12.14 -10.69
C GLU A 507 44.80 -12.60 -10.85
N THR A 508 45.22 -13.55 -10.03
CA THR A 508 46.49 -14.27 -10.16
C THR A 508 46.25 -15.77 -10.11
N GLY A 509 47.10 -16.55 -10.77
CA GLY A 509 47.05 -18.00 -10.67
C GLY A 509 48.35 -18.70 -11.08
N TYR A 510 48.35 -20.02 -10.88
CA TYR A 510 49.50 -20.88 -11.15
C TYR A 510 49.10 -22.02 -12.08
N ARG A 511 49.69 -22.09 -13.26
CA ARG A 511 49.44 -23.14 -14.25
C ARG A 511 50.35 -24.35 -14.01
N PHE A 512 49.77 -25.41 -13.45
CA PHE A 512 50.35 -26.75 -13.58
C PHE A 512 50.03 -27.30 -14.97
N SER A 513 50.96 -28.00 -15.62
CA SER A 513 50.71 -28.63 -16.92
C SER A 513 51.54 -29.90 -17.08
N GLN A 514 50.88 -31.01 -17.43
CA GLN A 514 51.46 -32.35 -17.51
C GLN A 514 50.66 -33.21 -18.49
N GLN A 515 51.35 -33.95 -19.38
CA GLN A 515 50.75 -34.97 -20.27
C GLN A 515 49.47 -34.53 -21.03
N GLY A 516 49.46 -33.30 -21.55
CA GLY A 516 48.33 -32.76 -22.33
C GLY A 516 47.17 -32.18 -21.51
N PHE A 517 47.29 -32.16 -20.18
CA PHE A 517 46.35 -31.49 -19.27
C PHE A 517 47.01 -30.28 -18.61
N ALA A 518 46.20 -29.25 -18.33
CA ALA A 518 46.56 -28.09 -17.54
C ALA A 518 45.56 -27.88 -16.40
N VAL A 519 46.08 -27.64 -15.20
CA VAL A 519 45.32 -27.38 -13.97
C VAL A 519 45.77 -26.03 -13.43
N THR A 520 44.86 -25.09 -13.33
CA THR A 520 45.16 -23.69 -13.03
C THR A 520 44.29 -23.18 -11.88
N PRO A 521 44.69 -23.39 -10.61
CA PRO A 521 44.11 -22.66 -9.50
C PRO A 521 44.30 -21.14 -9.68
N TYR A 522 43.29 -20.37 -9.27
CA TYR A 522 43.26 -18.92 -9.36
C TYR A 522 42.64 -18.29 -8.11
N ALA A 523 43.04 -17.04 -7.85
CA ALA A 523 42.44 -16.17 -6.86
C ALA A 523 42.25 -14.78 -7.48
N GLY A 524 40.99 -14.32 -7.54
CA GLY A 524 40.56 -13.03 -8.02
C GLY A 524 39.98 -12.15 -6.91
N LEU A 525 40.10 -10.83 -7.10
CA LEU A 525 39.48 -9.80 -6.28
C LEU A 525 38.82 -8.79 -7.21
N GLY A 526 37.50 -8.62 -7.07
CA GLY A 526 36.69 -7.66 -7.80
C GLY A 526 36.11 -6.60 -6.87
N TYR A 527 36.05 -5.35 -7.34
CA TYR A 527 35.29 -4.28 -6.73
C TYR A 527 34.45 -3.58 -7.81
N ILE A 528 33.17 -3.37 -7.53
CA ILE A 528 32.22 -2.72 -8.44
C ILE A 528 31.36 -1.76 -7.64
N HIS A 529 31.29 -0.51 -8.10
CA HIS A 529 30.35 0.49 -7.61
C HIS A 529 29.30 0.76 -8.69
N ALA A 530 28.03 0.78 -8.32
CA ALA A 530 26.94 1.26 -9.16
C ALA A 530 26.24 2.45 -8.48
N HIS A 531 25.95 3.49 -9.27
CA HIS A 531 25.19 4.66 -8.86
C HIS A 531 23.97 4.83 -9.78
N ILE A 532 22.87 5.31 -9.23
CA ILE A 532 21.67 5.71 -9.96
C ILE A 532 21.28 7.14 -9.57
N ASP A 533 20.96 7.95 -10.59
CA ASP A 533 20.48 9.32 -10.39
C ASP A 533 19.16 9.33 -9.62
N GLY A 534 18.92 10.40 -8.84
CA GLY A 534 17.62 10.61 -8.21
C GLY A 534 16.54 10.92 -9.27
N PHE A 535 15.35 10.36 -9.09
CA PHE A 535 14.25 10.48 -10.07
C PHE A 535 12.90 10.70 -9.40
N THR A 536 11.90 11.04 -10.20
CA THR A 536 10.50 11.06 -9.77
C THR A 536 9.66 10.36 -10.82
N GLU A 537 8.82 9.44 -10.36
CA GLU A 537 7.95 8.66 -11.23
C GLU A 537 6.76 9.50 -11.72
N THR A 538 6.18 9.07 -12.84
CA THR A 538 4.87 9.53 -13.31
C THR A 538 3.88 8.37 -13.29
N GLY A 539 2.58 8.63 -13.08
CA GLY A 539 1.57 7.56 -13.07
C GLY A 539 0.35 7.83 -12.19
N GLY A 540 0.49 8.69 -11.17
CA GLY A 540 -0.62 9.14 -10.34
C GLY A 540 -0.28 9.21 -8.85
N PHE A 541 -1.31 9.08 -8.00
CA PHE A 541 -1.23 9.30 -6.55
C PHE A 541 -0.23 8.39 -5.80
N GLY A 542 0.09 7.21 -6.35
CA GLY A 542 1.06 6.27 -5.78
C GLY A 542 2.49 6.42 -6.30
N ALA A 543 2.78 7.39 -7.17
CA ALA A 543 4.11 7.63 -7.72
C ALA A 543 5.10 8.12 -6.64
N LEU A 544 6.39 7.80 -6.80
CA LEU A 544 7.44 8.11 -5.83
C LEU A 544 8.43 9.16 -6.35
N ALA A 545 8.93 9.98 -5.44
CA ALA A 545 10.23 10.65 -5.57
C ALA A 545 11.28 9.74 -4.92
N VAL A 546 12.32 9.38 -5.66
CA VAL A 546 13.36 8.43 -5.25
C VAL A 546 14.70 9.14 -5.22
N ASN A 547 15.41 9.04 -4.11
CA ASN A 547 16.71 9.68 -3.93
C ASN A 547 17.77 9.01 -4.81
N ALA A 548 18.81 9.77 -5.15
CA ALA A 548 20.00 9.21 -5.79
C ALA A 548 20.64 8.17 -4.86
N GLY A 549 21.01 7.02 -5.40
CA GLY A 549 21.46 5.86 -4.62
C GLY A 549 22.73 5.24 -5.16
N SER A 550 23.42 4.45 -4.35
CA SER A 550 24.55 3.65 -4.78
C SER A 550 24.55 2.27 -4.15
N SER A 551 25.31 1.35 -4.73
CA SER A 551 25.61 0.06 -4.12
C SER A 551 27.03 -0.37 -4.46
N ASP A 552 27.71 -0.94 -3.48
CA ASP A 552 29.10 -1.38 -3.55
C ASP A 552 29.20 -2.90 -3.41
N SER A 553 29.92 -3.52 -4.33
CA SER A 553 30.23 -4.95 -4.37
C SER A 553 31.74 -5.13 -4.24
N LEU A 554 32.18 -5.96 -3.31
CA LEU A 554 33.57 -6.40 -3.17
C LEU A 554 33.55 -7.92 -3.14
N SER A 555 34.05 -8.57 -4.21
CA SER A 555 34.05 -10.02 -4.35
C SER A 555 35.46 -10.60 -4.30
N THR A 556 35.62 -11.73 -3.60
CA THR A 556 36.75 -12.63 -3.80
C THR A 556 36.28 -13.86 -4.57
N ASP A 557 37.05 -14.25 -5.58
CA ASP A 557 36.77 -15.34 -6.50
C ASP A 557 37.90 -16.39 -6.38
N LEU A 558 37.65 -17.54 -5.75
CA LEU A 558 38.63 -18.62 -5.64
C LEU A 558 38.19 -19.82 -6.49
N GLY A 559 39.08 -20.40 -7.29
CA GLY A 559 38.70 -21.54 -8.12
C GLY A 559 39.85 -22.26 -8.81
N VAL A 560 39.47 -23.12 -9.76
CA VAL A 560 40.38 -23.86 -10.64
C VAL A 560 39.82 -23.89 -12.07
N ARG A 561 40.73 -23.79 -13.05
CA ARG A 561 40.45 -24.07 -14.46
C ARG A 561 41.17 -25.35 -14.89
N LEU A 562 40.48 -26.20 -15.65
CA LEU A 562 40.93 -27.50 -16.12
C LEU A 562 40.84 -27.53 -17.65
N ALA A 563 41.98 -27.53 -18.34
CA ALA A 563 42.04 -27.50 -19.80
C ALA A 563 42.81 -28.70 -20.37
N THR A 564 42.40 -29.14 -21.56
CA THR A 564 43.14 -30.15 -22.35
C THR A 564 43.00 -29.85 -23.84
N SER A 565 43.82 -30.45 -24.69
CA SER A 565 43.84 -30.21 -26.14
C SER A 565 43.78 -31.54 -26.88
N PHE A 566 42.84 -31.69 -27.81
CA PHE A 566 42.73 -32.90 -28.63
C PHE A 566 42.69 -32.56 -30.13
N SER A 567 43.27 -33.44 -30.93
CA SER A 567 43.28 -33.37 -32.39
C SER A 567 42.22 -34.32 -32.95
N ILE A 568 41.24 -33.79 -33.68
CA ILE A 568 40.30 -34.59 -34.47
C ILE A 568 40.81 -34.68 -35.90
N ALA A 569 40.78 -35.87 -36.50
CA ALA A 569 41.23 -36.05 -37.89
C ALA A 569 40.44 -35.15 -38.85
N GLY A 570 41.15 -34.32 -39.63
CA GLY A 570 40.56 -33.34 -40.55
C GLY A 570 40.23 -31.98 -39.93
N LEU A 571 40.50 -31.76 -38.63
CA LEU A 571 40.35 -30.47 -37.96
C LEU A 571 41.67 -30.04 -37.30
N ASN A 572 41.83 -28.73 -37.11
CA ASN A 572 42.83 -28.18 -36.18
C ASN A 572 42.50 -28.56 -34.72
N PRO A 573 43.47 -28.47 -33.79
CA PRO A 573 43.23 -28.77 -32.38
C PRO A 573 42.05 -28.00 -31.77
N ILE A 574 41.31 -28.70 -30.92
CA ILE A 574 40.22 -28.16 -30.10
C ILE A 574 40.63 -28.24 -28.64
N THR A 575 40.37 -27.15 -27.90
CA THR A 575 40.67 -27.02 -26.48
C THR A 575 39.39 -26.74 -25.70
N PRO A 576 38.82 -27.74 -25.01
CA PRO A 576 37.90 -27.49 -23.91
C PRO A 576 38.62 -26.97 -22.67
N GLU A 577 37.95 -26.10 -21.92
CA GLU A 577 38.30 -25.70 -20.56
C GLU A 577 37.05 -25.73 -19.67
N VAL A 578 37.18 -26.32 -18.48
CA VAL A 578 36.16 -26.30 -17.41
C VAL A 578 36.65 -25.42 -16.27
N LYS A 579 35.81 -24.48 -15.84
CA LYS A 579 36.03 -23.46 -14.82
C LYS A 579 35.12 -23.78 -13.63
N LEU A 580 35.69 -23.94 -12.44
CA LEU A 580 34.95 -24.14 -11.20
C LEU A 580 35.44 -23.11 -10.17
N GLY A 581 34.53 -22.40 -9.53
CA GLY A 581 34.87 -21.36 -8.56
C GLY A 581 33.81 -21.14 -7.49
N TRP A 582 34.25 -20.55 -6.39
CA TRP A 582 33.43 -19.99 -5.33
C TRP A 582 33.67 -18.47 -5.28
N ARG A 583 32.59 -17.70 -5.24
CA ARG A 583 32.61 -16.25 -5.07
C ARG A 583 31.98 -15.89 -3.72
N HIS A 584 32.66 -15.03 -2.97
CA HIS A 584 32.15 -14.43 -1.74
C HIS A 584 31.99 -12.91 -1.91
N GLU A 585 30.83 -12.36 -1.54
CA GLU A 585 30.52 -10.93 -1.55
C GLU A 585 30.62 -10.34 -0.13
N PHE A 586 31.49 -9.36 0.08
CA PHE A 586 31.76 -8.75 1.39
C PHE A 586 30.87 -7.54 1.72
N LEU A 587 30.33 -6.82 0.72
CA LEU A 587 29.61 -5.55 0.89
C LEU A 587 28.10 -5.72 0.71
N ASP A 588 27.47 -5.17 -0.34
CA ASP A 588 26.01 -5.08 -0.42
C ASP A 588 25.34 -6.36 -0.93
N ALA A 589 25.00 -7.25 0.00
CA ALA A 589 24.20 -8.45 -0.27
C ALA A 589 22.72 -8.14 -0.63
N ALA A 590 22.26 -6.89 -0.43
CA ALA A 590 20.95 -6.39 -0.81
C ALA A 590 20.99 -4.86 -1.00
N GLN A 591 20.46 -4.37 -2.13
CA GLN A 591 20.42 -2.95 -2.47
C GLN A 591 19.34 -2.21 -1.66
N THR A 592 19.54 -0.91 -1.40
CA THR A 592 18.53 -0.05 -0.78
C THR A 592 18.38 1.28 -1.52
N LEU A 593 17.17 1.83 -1.52
CA LEU A 593 16.86 3.16 -2.06
C LEU A 593 15.90 3.86 -1.11
N ASP A 594 16.17 5.11 -0.75
CA ASP A 594 15.24 5.94 0.00
C ASP A 594 14.28 6.66 -0.95
N ALA A 595 12.98 6.62 -0.62
CA ALA A 595 11.91 7.18 -1.43
C ALA A 595 10.84 7.85 -0.57
N ALA A 596 10.07 8.74 -1.18
CA ALA A 596 8.89 9.38 -0.62
C ALA A 596 7.76 9.36 -1.66
N VAL A 597 6.50 9.46 -1.23
CA VAL A 597 5.38 9.64 -2.16
C VAL A 597 5.49 11.03 -2.82
N ALA A 598 5.45 11.06 -4.15
CA ALA A 598 5.67 12.26 -4.94
C ALA A 598 4.66 13.36 -4.58
N GLY A 599 5.18 14.54 -4.19
CA GLY A 599 4.34 15.67 -3.76
C GLY A 599 3.78 15.59 -2.34
N LEU A 600 4.17 14.59 -1.53
CA LEU A 600 3.72 14.41 -0.15
C LEU A 600 4.90 14.49 0.85
N PRO A 601 5.20 15.68 1.43
CA PRO A 601 6.34 15.84 2.33
C PRO A 601 6.28 14.97 3.59
N GLY A 602 7.44 14.50 4.06
CA GLY A 602 7.57 13.64 5.25
C GLY A 602 7.18 12.18 5.04
N SER A 603 6.80 11.80 3.81
CA SER A 603 6.34 10.44 3.48
C SER A 603 7.48 9.44 3.24
N ASP A 604 8.66 9.74 3.76
CA ASP A 604 9.92 9.03 3.51
C ASP A 604 9.91 7.59 4.06
N PHE A 605 10.45 6.65 3.26
CA PHE A 605 10.68 5.24 3.60
C PHE A 605 11.86 4.66 2.80
N THR A 606 12.53 3.64 3.36
CA THR A 606 13.60 2.90 2.66
C THR A 606 13.04 1.65 1.98
N VAL A 607 13.17 1.57 0.67
CA VAL A 607 12.96 0.36 -0.12
C VAL A 607 14.16 -0.57 0.04
N LYS A 608 13.92 -1.87 0.22
CA LYS A 608 14.97 -2.91 0.32
C LYS A 608 14.81 -3.95 -0.78
N GLY A 609 15.88 -4.22 -1.51
CA GLY A 609 15.91 -5.25 -2.56
C GLY A 609 16.08 -6.66 -2.01
N THR A 610 15.94 -7.64 -2.91
CA THR A 610 16.21 -9.05 -2.61
C THR A 610 17.62 -9.27 -2.08
N ASN A 611 17.73 -9.94 -0.92
CA ASN A 611 19.01 -10.47 -0.44
C ASN A 611 19.30 -11.82 -1.11
N PHE A 612 20.30 -11.84 -2.01
CA PHE A 612 20.67 -13.02 -2.80
C PHE A 612 21.61 -14.00 -2.06
N GLY A 613 22.07 -13.63 -0.86
CA GLY A 613 23.16 -14.30 -0.14
C GLY A 613 24.54 -13.74 -0.51
N ARG A 614 25.57 -14.11 0.26
CA ARG A 614 26.97 -13.71 0.03
C ARG A 614 27.78 -14.73 -0.76
N GLU A 615 27.31 -15.97 -0.85
CA GLU A 615 28.01 -17.07 -1.51
C GLU A 615 27.41 -17.34 -2.90
N SER A 616 28.27 -17.52 -3.90
CA SER A 616 27.89 -18.06 -5.20
C SER A 616 28.86 -19.16 -5.65
N ALA A 617 28.33 -20.19 -6.30
CA ALA A 617 29.12 -21.10 -7.13
C ALA A 617 29.20 -20.54 -8.55
N VAL A 618 30.37 -20.63 -9.17
CA VAL A 618 30.63 -20.22 -10.56
C VAL A 618 31.11 -21.45 -11.33
N VAL A 619 30.41 -21.78 -12.43
CA VAL A 619 30.72 -22.95 -13.27
C VAL A 619 30.80 -22.48 -14.72
N GLY A 620 31.91 -22.76 -15.40
CA GLY A 620 32.09 -22.41 -16.81
C GLY A 620 32.57 -23.59 -17.65
N LEU A 621 32.19 -23.59 -18.93
CA LEU A 621 32.67 -24.49 -19.97
C LEU A 621 32.94 -23.67 -21.24
N THR A 622 34.21 -23.56 -21.62
CA THR A 622 34.64 -22.94 -22.89
C THR A 622 35.17 -24.01 -23.84
N VAL A 623 34.86 -23.91 -25.12
CA VAL A 623 35.44 -24.73 -26.19
C VAL A 623 35.98 -23.82 -27.28
N THR A 624 37.29 -23.86 -27.49
CA THR A 624 37.99 -23.06 -28.50
C THR A 624 38.55 -23.93 -29.62
N GLN A 625 38.41 -23.48 -30.86
CA GLN A 625 38.93 -24.11 -32.06
C GLN A 625 39.84 -23.13 -32.83
N ALA A 626 41.04 -23.58 -33.18
CA ALA A 626 41.90 -22.83 -34.08
C ALA A 626 41.40 -22.93 -35.53
N LEU A 627 41.33 -21.81 -36.25
CA LEU A 627 41.09 -21.80 -37.70
C LEU A 627 42.40 -21.78 -38.49
N GLY A 628 43.47 -21.26 -37.89
CA GLY A 628 44.83 -21.26 -38.42
C GLY A 628 45.80 -20.64 -37.41
N SER A 629 46.97 -20.20 -37.89
CA SER A 629 48.00 -19.56 -37.05
C SER A 629 47.57 -18.26 -36.37
N SER A 630 46.56 -17.58 -36.93
CA SER A 630 46.24 -16.18 -36.64
C SER A 630 44.74 -15.92 -36.46
N ALA A 631 43.91 -16.97 -36.39
CA ALA A 631 42.46 -16.86 -36.30
C ALA A 631 41.85 -18.01 -35.48
N ARG A 632 40.89 -17.71 -34.61
CA ARG A 632 40.24 -18.67 -33.70
C ARG A 632 38.76 -18.35 -33.48
N LEU A 633 37.96 -19.39 -33.25
CA LEU A 633 36.56 -19.30 -32.80
C LEU A 633 36.41 -19.99 -31.45
N PHE A 634 35.50 -19.49 -30.62
CA PHE A 634 35.12 -20.15 -29.37
C PHE A 634 33.64 -20.00 -29.07
N VAL A 635 33.13 -20.94 -28.29
CA VAL A 635 31.85 -20.87 -27.59
C VAL A 635 32.09 -21.10 -26.10
N ALA A 636 31.34 -20.40 -25.26
CA ALA A 636 31.42 -20.51 -23.81
C ALA A 636 30.03 -20.49 -23.17
N TYR A 637 29.91 -21.20 -22.07
CA TYR A 637 28.79 -21.14 -21.13
C TYR A 637 29.36 -20.86 -19.74
N ASP A 638 28.81 -19.88 -19.04
CA ASP A 638 29.08 -19.60 -17.64
C ASP A 638 27.76 -19.56 -16.86
N GLY A 639 27.74 -20.17 -15.69
CA GLY A 639 26.62 -20.16 -14.76
C GLY A 639 27.04 -19.66 -13.39
N GLN A 640 26.29 -18.69 -12.84
CA GLN A 640 26.42 -18.25 -11.45
C GLN A 640 25.18 -18.70 -10.67
N PHE A 641 25.41 -19.42 -9.57
CA PHE A 641 24.37 -20.01 -8.72
C PHE A 641 24.52 -19.50 -7.29
N SER A 642 23.50 -18.81 -6.79
CA SER A 642 23.44 -18.17 -5.46
C SER A 642 22.14 -18.57 -4.75
N ARG A 643 21.96 -18.26 -3.46
CA ARG A 643 20.78 -18.72 -2.68
C ARG A 643 19.41 -18.37 -3.29
N LYS A 644 19.31 -17.28 -4.07
CA LYS A 644 18.07 -16.84 -4.73
C LYS A 644 18.25 -16.40 -6.19
N LEU A 645 19.39 -16.72 -6.81
CA LEU A 645 19.69 -16.33 -8.19
C LEU A 645 20.37 -17.49 -8.91
N ASP A 646 19.81 -17.89 -10.04
CA ASP A 646 20.48 -18.70 -11.04
C ASP A 646 20.61 -17.86 -12.31
N GLU A 647 21.83 -17.64 -12.78
CA GLU A 647 22.13 -16.84 -13.99
C GLU A 647 23.02 -17.63 -14.95
N HIS A 648 22.66 -17.60 -16.24
CA HIS A 648 23.31 -18.34 -17.31
C HIS A 648 23.72 -17.40 -18.44
N VAL A 649 25.01 -17.36 -18.75
CA VAL A 649 25.59 -16.58 -19.86
C VAL A 649 26.05 -17.54 -20.95
N PHE A 650 25.59 -17.31 -22.17
CA PHE A 650 26.01 -18.04 -23.37
C PHE A 650 26.75 -17.08 -24.29
N THR A 651 28.01 -17.38 -24.62
CA THR A 651 28.88 -16.52 -25.43
C THR A 651 29.39 -17.24 -26.66
N ALA A 652 29.45 -16.55 -27.80
CA ALA A 652 30.19 -16.98 -28.98
C ALA A 652 31.14 -15.85 -29.42
N GLY A 653 32.34 -16.19 -29.87
CA GLY A 653 33.35 -15.18 -30.20
C GLY A 653 34.41 -15.60 -31.20
N PHE A 654 35.09 -14.58 -31.72
CA PHE A 654 36.15 -14.65 -32.71
C PHE A 654 37.35 -13.81 -32.28
N LYS A 655 38.56 -14.28 -32.58
CA LYS A 655 39.81 -13.53 -32.43
C LYS A 655 40.64 -13.66 -33.71
N ALA A 656 41.20 -12.53 -34.16
CA ALA A 656 42.27 -12.48 -35.14
C ALA A 656 43.53 -11.83 -34.55
N SER A 657 44.69 -12.34 -34.96
CA SER A 657 46.00 -11.73 -34.73
C SER A 657 46.55 -11.18 -36.04
N PHE A 658 47.26 -10.05 -35.98
CA PHE A 658 47.93 -9.41 -37.12
C PHE A 658 49.33 -8.97 -36.73
#